data_AF-A0A6H0Y1P5-F1
#
_entry.id   AF-A0A6H0Y1P5-F1
#
_cell.length_a   1.000
_cell.length_b   1.000
_cell.length_c   1.000
_cell.angle_alpha   90.00
_cell.angle_beta   90.00
_cell.angle_gamma   90.00
#
_symmetry.space_group_name_H-M   'P 1'
#
loop_
_entity.id
_entity.type
_entity.pdbx_description
1 polymer ?
#
loop_
_entity_poly.entity_id
_entity_poly.type
_entity_poly.pdbx_seq_one_letter_code
_entity_poly.pdbx_strand_id
1 'polypeptide(L)'
;MRRCIVPSSSTARRSARIPAAPLRPFCTSRASPERWKISALLDNEQPVNDVEVTGWVRTVRKQKRIAFLALGDGSAYQSLQAVLSPEQAEGLAQGTAVKLKGNWIESAGQGQSKELKVSSLEVKGENDAENNPIQPKYQTLEYLRTVPHLRARLPFNNVVLRLRSEVIATITQWYHEQGFVQCHTPIITSSDCEGAGEVFTVSSGTKPADRDVEPFFKTPKYLTVSGQLHLEALSQAVDKVWTLSPTFRAEKSDTPRHLSEFYMLEAELCFVESAAEVMDVVEGMLRNMARRLHTSKVKAEIFEAKGKANTGDAENTTTAAELEQRWAGLAAPFWPRITYDEAIGVLMAAQSSGQQSFTIKPSYEDGLAAEHERYLATTIGLGSPIFVTRYPAAQKPFYMAPAAAGSRSVDVVDCFDLLVPELCELAGGSLREHRAQELQQAMHAKGVSGQSLYWYQDLRHYGTVSHGGFGLGFDRLICYLAGVSSEHSVMYPIDLLKTRMQVVNPSPAAIYTGLGNALATISRAEGYMSLWRGVSSVVLGAGPAHAVYFATYEGVKHQMGGNNPGHHPMAAATSGACATIASDAFMNPFDVIKQRMQLHGSTYTGVMDCARQVFRNEGLRAFYVSYPTTLTMTVPFTALQFMAYESMTKFMQRRRQQSYDPLTHCTAGGIAGGFAAAATTPLDVIKTLLQTRGSSNDNEIRHARGLVDAGKIILRREGVAGFFKGMKARVVSAAPSTAICWSAYEVAKAYFIRVEEAK
;
A
#
# COMPACT_ATOMS: atom_id res chain seq x y z
N MET A 1 49.22 59.54 -4.89
CA MET A 1 50.58 59.70 -5.45
C MET A 1 51.03 58.37 -6.06
N ARG A 2 51.57 58.42 -7.30
CA ARG A 2 52.30 57.37 -8.09
C ARG A 2 51.50 56.11 -8.50
N ARG A 3 50.91 55.96 -9.71
CA ARG A 3 51.39 55.86 -11.14
C ARG A 3 52.22 54.61 -11.49
N CYS A 4 51.76 53.80 -12.46
CA CYS A 4 52.30 53.66 -13.84
C CYS A 4 51.40 52.72 -14.71
N ILE A 5 50.74 53.19 -15.79
CA ILE A 5 51.12 53.28 -17.23
C ILE A 5 50.95 51.97 -18.04
N VAL A 6 50.07 51.97 -19.07
CA VAL A 6 50.27 51.41 -20.45
C VAL A 6 49.29 52.15 -21.42
N PRO A 7 49.62 52.43 -22.70
CA PRO A 7 49.20 53.65 -23.43
C PRO A 7 48.14 53.49 -24.54
N SER A 8 47.81 54.66 -25.11
CA SER A 8 46.91 55.02 -26.21
C SER A 8 47.24 54.47 -27.62
N SER A 9 46.24 54.26 -28.48
CA SER A 9 45.88 55.19 -29.59
C SER A 9 45.22 54.52 -30.82
N SER A 10 44.20 55.22 -31.33
CA SER A 10 43.79 55.40 -32.74
C SER A 10 43.31 54.21 -33.59
N THR A 11 42.06 54.24 -34.07
CA THR A 11 41.68 54.71 -35.42
C THR A 11 40.26 54.27 -35.78
N ALA A 12 39.53 55.17 -36.44
CA ALA A 12 38.17 54.98 -36.94
C ALA A 12 38.09 53.96 -38.09
N ARG A 13 37.05 53.11 -38.12
CA ARG A 13 36.49 52.48 -39.34
C ARG A 13 34.98 52.33 -39.18
N ARG A 14 34.20 53.15 -39.89
CA ARG A 14 33.51 52.86 -41.17
C ARG A 14 32.52 51.68 -41.10
N SER A 15 31.24 52.06 -41.22
CA SER A 15 30.09 51.24 -41.58
C SER A 15 30.41 50.24 -42.69
N ALA A 16 30.14 48.97 -42.42
CA ALA A 16 30.00 47.93 -43.44
C ALA A 16 28.67 47.21 -43.18
N ARG A 17 27.72 47.41 -44.10
CA ARG A 17 26.49 46.60 -44.22
C ARG A 17 26.90 45.15 -44.44
N ILE A 18 26.50 44.27 -43.54
CA ILE A 18 26.63 42.81 -43.71
C ILE A 18 25.57 42.39 -44.73
N PRO A 19 25.91 41.64 -45.80
CA PRO A 19 24.93 41.16 -46.76
C PRO A 19 24.04 40.11 -46.11
N ALA A 20 22.72 40.24 -46.31
CA ALA A 20 21.75 39.24 -45.93
C ALA A 20 22.10 37.90 -46.60
N ALA A 21 22.54 36.94 -45.81
CA ALA A 21 22.66 35.56 -46.27
C ALA A 21 21.27 35.04 -46.64
N PRO A 22 21.08 34.35 -47.77
CA PRO A 22 19.80 33.73 -48.07
C PRO A 22 19.54 32.70 -46.98
N LEU A 23 18.43 32.88 -46.26
CA LEU A 23 17.89 31.88 -45.33
C LEU A 23 17.81 30.57 -46.09
N ARG A 24 18.72 29.64 -45.79
CA ARG A 24 18.57 28.26 -46.24
C ARG A 24 17.23 27.79 -45.66
N PRO A 25 16.26 27.36 -46.48
CA PRO A 25 15.07 26.73 -45.93
C PRO A 25 15.59 25.55 -45.10
N PHE A 26 15.13 25.47 -43.84
CA PHE A 26 15.35 24.27 -43.04
C PHE A 26 14.94 23.10 -43.92
N CYS A 27 15.94 22.32 -44.34
CA CYS A 27 15.73 21.12 -45.12
C CYS A 27 14.80 20.27 -44.27
N THR A 28 13.56 20.11 -44.71
CA THR A 28 12.69 19.04 -44.24
C THR A 28 13.48 17.77 -44.49
N SER A 29 14.14 17.25 -43.45
CA SER A 29 14.57 15.86 -43.46
C SER A 29 13.33 15.08 -43.88
N ARG A 30 13.49 14.17 -44.86
CA ARG A 30 12.43 13.24 -45.25
C ARG A 30 11.78 12.75 -43.96
N ALA A 31 10.52 13.14 -43.74
CA ALA A 31 9.74 12.64 -42.63
C ALA A 31 9.80 11.12 -42.74
N SER A 32 10.51 10.47 -41.81
CA SER A 32 10.26 9.07 -41.51
C SER A 32 8.74 8.91 -41.43
N PRO A 33 8.13 7.89 -42.07
CA PRO A 33 6.68 7.73 -42.08
C PRO A 33 6.17 7.92 -40.65
N GLU A 34 5.31 8.93 -40.47
CA GLU A 34 4.97 9.45 -39.16
C GLU A 34 4.33 8.31 -38.35
N ARG A 35 5.01 7.87 -37.29
CA ARG A 35 4.55 6.75 -36.46
C ARG A 35 3.19 7.11 -35.86
N TRP A 36 2.19 6.29 -36.13
CA TRP A 36 0.85 6.50 -35.60
C TRP A 36 0.78 6.12 -34.13
N LYS A 37 0.07 6.96 -33.36
CA LYS A 37 -0.40 6.59 -32.02
C LYS A 37 -1.66 5.74 -32.16
N ILE A 38 -1.80 4.74 -31.30
CA ILE A 38 -2.97 3.86 -31.31
C ILE A 38 -4.25 4.68 -31.06
N SER A 39 -4.22 5.63 -30.13
CA SER A 39 -5.34 6.53 -29.87
C SER A 39 -5.83 7.23 -31.14
N ALA A 40 -4.93 7.78 -31.95
CA ALA A 40 -5.26 8.50 -33.18
C ALA A 40 -5.83 7.58 -34.28
N LEU A 41 -5.37 6.32 -34.35
CA LEU A 41 -5.93 5.34 -35.29
C LEU A 41 -7.32 4.86 -34.89
N LEU A 42 -7.53 4.63 -33.59
CA LEU A 42 -8.84 4.24 -33.07
C LEU A 42 -9.89 5.34 -33.31
N ASP A 43 -9.48 6.61 -33.24
CA ASP A 43 -10.34 7.75 -33.55
C ASP A 43 -10.51 7.98 -35.07
N ASN A 44 -9.74 7.28 -35.92
CA ASN A 44 -9.77 7.45 -37.37
C ASN A 44 -10.72 6.46 -38.06
N GLU A 45 -11.88 6.96 -38.48
CA GLU A 45 -12.90 6.23 -39.23
C GLU A 45 -12.58 5.99 -40.71
N GLN A 46 -11.52 6.58 -41.27
CA GLN A 46 -11.11 6.34 -42.67
C GLN A 46 -10.04 5.25 -42.81
N PRO A 47 -10.11 4.38 -43.84
CA PRO A 47 -9.03 3.43 -44.12
C PRO A 47 -7.72 4.15 -44.44
N VAL A 48 -6.60 3.63 -43.93
CA VAL A 48 -5.27 4.21 -44.15
C VAL A 48 -4.30 3.09 -44.52
N ASN A 49 -3.57 3.28 -45.61
CA ASN A 49 -2.54 2.33 -46.04
C ASN A 49 -1.17 2.72 -45.48
N ASP A 50 -0.27 1.74 -45.38
CA ASP A 50 1.13 1.93 -44.96
C ASP A 50 1.29 2.51 -43.53
N VAL A 51 0.39 2.15 -42.63
CA VAL A 51 0.39 2.57 -41.23
C VAL A 51 1.50 1.84 -40.47
N GLU A 52 2.28 2.60 -39.70
CA GLU A 52 3.27 2.09 -38.76
C GLU A 52 2.86 2.37 -37.32
N VAL A 53 2.77 1.32 -36.51
CA VAL A 53 2.52 1.39 -35.06
C VAL A 53 3.58 0.63 -34.29
N THR A 54 3.88 1.05 -33.07
CA THR A 54 4.81 0.33 -32.19
C THR A 54 4.30 0.40 -30.77
N GLY A 55 4.34 -0.73 -30.07
CA GLY A 55 3.83 -0.85 -28.72
C GLY A 55 4.16 -2.21 -28.11
N TRP A 56 3.45 -2.54 -27.05
CA TRP A 56 3.58 -3.79 -26.33
C TRP A 56 2.36 -4.67 -26.59
N VAL A 57 2.62 -5.95 -26.82
CA VAL A 57 1.60 -6.97 -26.99
C VAL A 57 0.83 -7.13 -25.67
N ARG A 58 -0.48 -6.91 -25.71
CA ARG A 58 -1.37 -7.16 -24.55
C ARG A 58 -1.85 -8.61 -24.53
N THR A 59 -2.28 -9.12 -25.68
CA THR A 59 -2.69 -10.51 -25.87
C THR A 59 -2.41 -10.97 -27.28
N VAL A 60 -2.16 -12.26 -27.47
CA VAL A 60 -2.06 -12.91 -28.78
C VAL A 60 -2.98 -14.11 -28.78
N ARG A 61 -3.86 -14.21 -29.78
CA ARG A 61 -4.76 -15.35 -30.00
C ARG A 61 -4.43 -15.97 -31.36
N LYS A 62 -3.94 -17.20 -31.35
CA LYS A 62 -3.56 -17.94 -32.57
C LYS A 62 -4.68 -18.89 -32.98
N GLN A 63 -5.08 -18.86 -34.25
CA GLN A 63 -6.00 -19.82 -34.86
C GLN A 63 -5.31 -20.54 -36.03
N LYS A 64 -5.97 -21.55 -36.62
CA LYS A 64 -5.37 -22.39 -37.67
C LYS A 64 -4.87 -21.62 -38.91
N ARG A 65 -5.52 -20.50 -39.27
CA ARG A 65 -5.22 -19.74 -40.51
C ARG A 65 -4.87 -18.28 -40.27
N ILE A 66 -5.04 -17.78 -39.05
CA ILE A 66 -4.96 -16.36 -38.73
C ILE A 66 -4.57 -16.21 -37.26
N ALA A 67 -3.90 -15.11 -36.93
CA ALA A 67 -3.62 -14.73 -35.55
C ALA A 67 -4.08 -13.30 -35.29
N PHE A 68 -4.61 -13.07 -34.10
CA PHE A 68 -5.07 -11.77 -33.63
C PHE A 68 -4.17 -11.30 -32.50
N LEU A 69 -3.58 -10.12 -32.67
CA LEU A 69 -2.72 -9.47 -31.70
C LEU A 69 -3.42 -8.21 -31.20
N ALA A 70 -3.55 -8.07 -29.89
CA ALA A 70 -3.99 -6.82 -29.26
C ALA A 70 -2.75 -6.01 -28.87
N LEU A 71 -2.55 -4.85 -29.49
CA LEU A 71 -1.41 -3.97 -29.26
C LEU A 71 -1.81 -2.77 -28.40
N GLY A 72 -0.99 -2.41 -27.42
CA GLY A 72 -1.13 -1.17 -26.66
C GLY A 72 0.18 -0.39 -26.64
N ASP A 73 0.11 0.93 -26.80
CA ASP A 73 1.27 1.84 -26.75
C ASP A 73 1.18 2.84 -25.57
N GLY A 74 0.13 2.71 -24.75
CA GLY A 74 -0.16 3.59 -23.62
C GLY A 74 -0.90 4.88 -23.96
N SER A 75 -1.27 5.09 -25.23
CA SER A 75 -2.02 6.28 -25.67
C SER A 75 -3.53 6.16 -25.48
N ALA A 76 -4.07 4.94 -25.37
CA ALA A 76 -5.50 4.65 -25.19
C ALA A 76 -5.73 3.48 -24.22
N TYR A 77 -6.92 3.45 -23.61
CA TYR A 77 -7.38 2.30 -22.83
C TYR A 77 -7.60 1.09 -23.72
N GLN A 78 -8.24 1.28 -24.87
CA GLN A 78 -8.48 0.25 -25.86
C GLN A 78 -7.18 -0.15 -26.57
N SER A 79 -7.05 -1.43 -26.90
CA SER A 79 -5.95 -1.93 -27.72
C SER A 79 -6.31 -1.92 -29.19
N LEU A 80 -5.33 -1.67 -30.05
CA LEU A 80 -5.47 -1.88 -31.48
C LEU A 80 -5.47 -3.39 -31.78
N GLN A 81 -6.45 -3.87 -32.55
CA GLN A 81 -6.42 -5.23 -33.08
C GLN A 81 -5.58 -5.28 -34.36
N ALA A 82 -4.61 -6.17 -34.38
CA ALA A 82 -3.76 -6.47 -35.53
C ALA A 82 -4.00 -7.92 -35.98
N VAL A 83 -4.14 -8.08 -37.29
CA VAL A 83 -4.35 -9.37 -37.95
C VAL A 83 -3.05 -9.81 -38.61
N LEU A 84 -2.60 -11.01 -38.25
CA LEU A 84 -1.31 -11.60 -38.61
C LEU A 84 -1.51 -12.99 -39.24
N SER A 85 -0.53 -13.44 -40.01
CA SER A 85 -0.40 -14.87 -40.31
C SER A 85 0.09 -15.65 -39.09
N PRO A 86 -0.18 -16.97 -38.99
CA PRO A 86 0.34 -17.79 -37.90
C PRO A 86 1.86 -17.75 -37.75
N GLU A 87 2.58 -17.66 -38.88
CA GLU A 87 4.05 -17.59 -38.93
C GLU A 87 4.56 -16.26 -38.35
N GLN A 88 3.90 -15.14 -38.69
CA GLN A 88 4.25 -13.82 -38.13
C GLN A 88 4.00 -13.74 -36.62
N ALA A 89 3.08 -14.55 -36.09
CA ALA A 89 2.73 -14.58 -34.67
C ALA A 89 3.58 -15.57 -33.87
N GLU A 90 4.48 -16.33 -34.50
CA GLU A 90 5.35 -17.29 -33.83
C GLU A 90 6.27 -16.58 -32.82
N GLY A 91 6.48 -17.20 -31.64
CA GLY A 91 7.30 -16.61 -30.57
C GLY A 91 6.73 -15.39 -29.83
N LEU A 92 5.63 -14.77 -30.29
CA LEU A 92 5.06 -13.60 -29.61
C LEU A 92 4.37 -13.97 -28.30
N ALA A 93 4.76 -13.27 -27.23
CA ALA A 93 4.15 -13.35 -25.91
C ALA A 93 3.61 -11.98 -25.44
N GLN A 94 2.75 -11.98 -24.42
CA GLN A 94 2.36 -10.73 -23.74
C GLN A 94 3.60 -9.99 -23.25
N GLY A 95 3.58 -8.66 -23.34
CA GLY A 95 4.69 -7.80 -22.93
C GLY A 95 5.79 -7.66 -23.99
N THR A 96 5.79 -8.45 -25.06
CA THR A 96 6.73 -8.31 -26.18
C THR A 96 6.56 -6.94 -26.81
N ALA A 97 7.65 -6.21 -27.02
CA ALA A 97 7.65 -4.95 -27.74
C ALA A 97 7.76 -5.23 -29.25
N VAL A 98 6.81 -4.72 -30.03
CA VAL A 98 6.75 -4.96 -31.48
C VAL A 98 6.49 -3.67 -32.24
N LYS A 99 7.02 -3.62 -33.46
CA LYS A 99 6.68 -2.64 -34.49
C LYS A 99 5.90 -3.36 -35.59
N LEU A 100 4.71 -2.87 -35.89
CA LEU A 100 3.83 -3.41 -36.93
C LEU A 100 3.69 -2.40 -38.05
N LYS A 101 3.70 -2.89 -39.29
CA LYS A 101 3.40 -2.11 -40.49
C LYS A 101 2.29 -2.78 -41.28
N GLY A 102 1.27 -2.04 -41.71
CA GLY A 102 0.13 -2.63 -42.41
C GLY A 102 -0.92 -1.62 -42.86
N ASN A 103 -2.09 -2.13 -43.22
CA ASN A 103 -3.22 -1.31 -43.67
C ASN A 103 -4.33 -1.31 -42.61
N TRP A 104 -4.78 -0.13 -42.23
CA TRP A 104 -5.91 0.10 -41.34
C TRP A 104 -7.20 0.00 -42.14
N ILE A 105 -7.98 -1.06 -41.93
CA ILE A 105 -9.15 -1.42 -42.73
C ILE A 105 -10.36 -1.75 -41.86
N GLU A 106 -11.54 -1.87 -42.47
CA GLU A 106 -12.74 -2.36 -41.80
C GLU A 106 -12.55 -3.79 -41.30
N SER A 107 -13.00 -4.05 -40.07
CA SER A 107 -12.89 -5.36 -39.43
C SER A 107 -14.01 -6.28 -39.90
N ALA A 108 -13.66 -7.53 -40.19
CA ALA A 108 -14.65 -8.58 -40.49
C ALA A 108 -15.31 -9.18 -39.23
N GLY A 109 -14.78 -8.90 -38.03
CA GLY A 109 -15.24 -9.45 -36.75
C GLY A 109 -16.28 -8.58 -36.03
N GLN A 110 -17.20 -9.22 -35.29
CA GLN A 110 -18.12 -8.53 -34.39
C GLN A 110 -17.38 -8.13 -33.10
N GLY A 111 -17.26 -6.82 -32.83
CA GLY A 111 -16.63 -6.30 -31.60
C GLY A 111 -15.69 -5.12 -31.80
N GLN A 112 -15.25 -4.85 -33.03
CA GLN A 112 -14.46 -3.68 -33.39
C GLN A 112 -14.82 -3.24 -34.82
N SER A 113 -14.83 -1.94 -35.07
CA SER A 113 -15.11 -1.40 -36.40
C SER A 113 -13.96 -1.63 -37.38
N LYS A 114 -12.73 -1.70 -36.87
CA LYS A 114 -11.50 -1.72 -37.67
C LYS A 114 -10.39 -2.58 -37.10
N GLU A 115 -9.47 -2.96 -37.96
CA GLU A 115 -8.27 -3.71 -37.62
C GLU A 115 -7.09 -3.38 -38.54
N LEU A 116 -5.88 -3.61 -38.03
CA LEU A 116 -4.65 -3.46 -38.79
C LEU A 116 -4.30 -4.79 -39.46
N LYS A 117 -4.41 -4.87 -40.78
CA LYS A 117 -3.92 -6.01 -41.56
C LYS A 117 -2.40 -5.87 -41.73
N VAL A 118 -1.65 -6.68 -40.99
CA VAL A 118 -0.19 -6.53 -40.89
C VAL A 118 0.51 -7.11 -42.11
N SER A 119 1.38 -6.30 -42.71
CA SER A 119 2.27 -6.66 -43.81
C SER A 119 3.66 -7.05 -43.33
N SER A 120 4.17 -6.37 -42.29
CA SER A 120 5.45 -6.70 -41.67
C SER A 120 5.39 -6.51 -40.15
N LEU A 121 6.06 -7.40 -39.43
CA LEU A 121 6.24 -7.36 -37.98
C LEU A 121 7.72 -7.39 -37.66
N GLU A 122 8.15 -6.53 -36.74
CA GLU A 122 9.52 -6.49 -36.22
C GLU A 122 9.46 -6.53 -34.68
N VAL A 123 10.13 -7.52 -34.07
CA VAL A 123 10.27 -7.59 -32.61
C VAL A 123 11.35 -6.60 -32.17
N LYS A 124 10.99 -5.67 -31.28
CA LYS A 124 11.88 -4.64 -30.72
C LYS A 124 12.45 -5.02 -29.37
N GLY A 125 11.76 -5.90 -28.64
CA GLY A 125 12.19 -6.39 -27.35
C GLY A 125 11.38 -7.61 -26.95
N GLU A 126 12.07 -8.68 -26.60
CA GLU A 126 11.47 -9.92 -26.11
C GLU A 126 10.89 -9.73 -24.71
N ASN A 127 9.97 -10.61 -24.32
CA ASN A 127 9.45 -10.68 -22.96
C ASN A 127 9.65 -12.09 -22.42
N ASP A 128 10.32 -12.20 -21.26
CA ASP A 128 10.40 -13.42 -20.48
C ASP A 128 9.01 -13.75 -19.91
N ALA A 129 8.25 -14.55 -20.64
CA ALA A 129 6.87 -14.88 -20.30
C ALA A 129 6.78 -15.75 -19.04
N GLU A 130 7.81 -16.54 -18.73
CA GLU A 130 7.84 -17.46 -17.60
C GLU A 130 7.99 -16.70 -16.29
N ASN A 131 8.88 -15.70 -16.25
CA ASN A 131 9.19 -14.93 -15.04
C ASN A 131 8.48 -13.57 -14.98
N ASN A 132 7.65 -13.20 -15.97
CA ASN A 132 6.91 -11.93 -15.94
C ASN A 132 5.90 -11.92 -14.77
N PRO A 133 6.03 -10.99 -13.80
CA PRO A 133 5.14 -10.95 -12.65
C PRO A 133 3.71 -10.53 -13.01
N ILE A 134 3.48 -9.87 -14.16
CA ILE A 134 2.16 -9.45 -14.62
C ILE A 134 1.71 -10.37 -15.75
N GLN A 135 1.19 -11.53 -15.34
CA GLN A 135 0.58 -12.53 -16.24
C GLN A 135 -0.85 -12.11 -16.66
N PRO A 136 -1.41 -12.69 -17.74
CA PRO A 136 -2.75 -12.36 -18.25
C PRO A 136 -3.84 -13.05 -17.42
N LYS A 137 -3.78 -12.87 -16.11
CA LYS A 137 -4.73 -13.37 -15.12
C LYS A 137 -5.05 -12.24 -14.15
N TYR A 138 -6.17 -12.36 -13.45
CA TYR A 138 -6.50 -11.44 -12.39
C TYR A 138 -5.37 -11.41 -11.36
N GLN A 139 -5.01 -10.20 -10.93
CA GLN A 139 -4.02 -9.96 -9.90
C GLN A 139 -4.68 -9.15 -8.80
N THR A 140 -4.47 -9.54 -7.55
CA THR A 140 -4.96 -8.74 -6.43
C THR A 140 -4.23 -7.40 -6.37
N LEU A 141 -4.89 -6.41 -5.79
CA LEU A 141 -4.34 -5.06 -5.70
C LEU A 141 -3.12 -5.04 -4.75
N GLU A 142 -3.13 -5.90 -3.72
CA GLU A 142 -2.00 -6.18 -2.82
C GLU A 142 -0.78 -6.69 -3.60
N TYR A 143 -0.97 -7.63 -4.51
CA TYR A 143 0.13 -8.14 -5.34
C TYR A 143 0.67 -7.07 -6.29
N LEU A 144 -0.20 -6.28 -6.93
CA LEU A 144 0.23 -5.20 -7.82
C LEU A 144 1.03 -4.10 -7.11
N ARG A 145 0.83 -3.92 -5.80
CA ARG A 145 1.68 -3.05 -4.95
C ARG A 145 3.10 -3.59 -4.78
N THR A 146 3.35 -4.89 -4.95
CA THR A 146 4.71 -5.48 -4.92
C THR A 146 5.51 -5.27 -6.21
N VAL A 147 4.82 -4.97 -7.34
CA VAL A 147 5.42 -4.78 -8.67
C VAL A 147 5.04 -3.44 -9.32
N PRO A 148 5.29 -2.33 -8.62
CA PRO A 148 4.84 -0.98 -9.02
C PRO A 148 5.46 -0.49 -10.34
N HIS A 149 6.68 -0.91 -10.63
CA HIS A 149 7.42 -0.54 -11.83
C HIS A 149 6.79 -1.12 -13.10
N LEU A 150 5.96 -2.17 -12.96
CA LEU A 150 5.26 -2.81 -14.06
C LEU A 150 3.75 -2.55 -14.03
N ARG A 151 3.13 -2.29 -12.87
CA ARG A 151 1.67 -2.12 -12.76
C ARG A 151 1.10 -1.04 -13.67
N ALA A 152 1.87 0.03 -13.94
CA ALA A 152 1.44 1.13 -14.81
C ALA A 152 1.22 0.69 -16.28
N ARG A 153 1.71 -0.50 -16.66
CA ARG A 153 1.46 -1.11 -17.97
C ARG A 153 0.06 -1.73 -18.08
N LEU A 154 -0.63 -1.95 -16.96
CA LEU A 154 -2.01 -2.41 -16.98
C LEU A 154 -2.92 -1.32 -17.58
N PRO A 155 -3.92 -1.69 -18.39
CA PRO A 155 -4.76 -0.72 -19.08
C PRO A 155 -5.39 0.33 -18.16
N PHE A 156 -5.95 -0.09 -17.02
CA PHE A 156 -6.60 0.83 -16.09
C PHE A 156 -5.60 1.78 -15.41
N ASN A 157 -4.48 1.27 -14.90
CA ASN A 157 -3.44 2.11 -14.26
C ASN A 157 -2.83 3.12 -15.25
N ASN A 158 -2.70 2.75 -16.53
CA ASN A 158 -2.28 3.68 -17.57
C ASN A 158 -3.28 4.84 -17.77
N VAL A 159 -4.59 4.56 -17.73
CA VAL A 159 -5.63 5.60 -17.80
C VAL A 159 -5.54 6.54 -16.59
N VAL A 160 -5.37 6.01 -15.38
CA VAL A 160 -5.20 6.82 -14.16
C VAL A 160 -3.97 7.72 -14.24
N LEU A 161 -2.87 7.22 -14.82
CA LEU A 161 -1.66 8.03 -15.05
C LEU A 161 -1.93 9.18 -16.03
N ARG A 162 -2.66 8.92 -17.12
CA ARG A 162 -3.06 9.96 -18.09
C ARG A 162 -4.04 10.96 -17.47
N LEU A 163 -5.00 10.51 -16.64
CA LEU A 163 -5.91 11.37 -15.88
C LEU A 163 -5.14 12.33 -15.00
N ARG A 164 -4.16 11.84 -14.23
CA ARG A 164 -3.32 12.71 -13.40
C ARG A 164 -2.68 13.82 -14.22
N SER A 165 -2.10 13.47 -15.37
CA SER A 165 -1.47 14.45 -16.26
C SER A 165 -2.47 15.48 -16.80
N GLU A 166 -3.66 15.05 -17.21
CA GLU A 166 -4.68 15.93 -17.79
C GLU A 166 -5.30 16.86 -16.74
N VAL A 167 -5.51 16.36 -15.52
CA VAL A 167 -5.95 17.17 -14.37
C VAL A 167 -4.90 18.24 -14.03
N ILE A 168 -3.61 17.90 -13.96
CA ILE A 168 -2.53 18.87 -13.71
C ILE A 168 -2.55 19.97 -14.78
N ALA A 169 -2.61 19.59 -16.06
CA ALA A 169 -2.63 20.55 -17.16
C ALA A 169 -3.86 21.48 -17.09
N THR A 170 -5.03 20.92 -16.79
CA THR A 170 -6.30 21.66 -16.71
C THR A 170 -6.31 22.65 -15.55
N ILE A 171 -5.85 22.24 -14.37
CA ILE A 171 -5.80 23.12 -13.19
C ILE A 171 -4.72 24.19 -13.35
N THR A 172 -3.56 23.84 -13.92
CA THR A 172 -2.49 24.81 -14.23
C THR A 172 -3.01 25.91 -15.16
N GLN A 173 -3.74 25.51 -16.21
CA GLN A 173 -4.37 26.46 -17.13
C GLN A 173 -5.40 27.35 -16.44
N TRP A 174 -6.23 26.79 -15.56
CA TRP A 174 -7.20 27.56 -14.78
C TRP A 174 -6.52 28.59 -13.87
N TYR A 175 -5.48 28.20 -13.13
CA TYR A 175 -4.72 29.13 -12.29
C TYR A 175 -4.08 30.25 -13.10
N HIS A 176 -3.52 29.91 -14.27
CA HIS A 176 -2.99 30.91 -15.20
C HIS A 176 -4.07 31.91 -15.65
N GLU A 177 -5.26 31.42 -16.03
CA GLU A 177 -6.40 32.26 -16.41
C GLU A 177 -6.93 33.12 -15.26
N GLN A 178 -6.79 32.66 -14.00
CA GLN A 178 -7.17 33.42 -12.80
C GLN A 178 -6.05 34.35 -12.28
N GLY A 179 -4.90 34.42 -12.95
CA GLY A 179 -3.79 35.30 -12.59
C GLY A 179 -2.93 34.82 -11.42
N PHE A 180 -2.98 33.53 -11.06
CA PHE A 180 -2.12 32.98 -10.02
C PHE A 180 -0.70 32.69 -10.54
N VAL A 181 0.29 32.92 -9.70
CA VAL A 181 1.70 32.60 -9.97
C VAL A 181 2.07 31.25 -9.36
N GLN A 182 2.56 30.32 -10.19
CA GLN A 182 3.06 29.04 -9.69
C GLN A 182 4.38 29.25 -8.93
N CYS A 183 4.45 28.73 -7.71
CA CYS A 183 5.58 28.84 -6.81
C CYS A 183 6.11 27.47 -6.40
N HIS A 184 7.34 27.42 -5.92
CA HIS A 184 7.96 26.22 -5.36
C HIS A 184 8.44 26.51 -3.94
N THR A 185 7.77 25.89 -2.97
CA THR A 185 8.09 26.04 -1.55
C THR A 185 9.17 25.05 -1.11
N PRO A 186 9.97 25.38 -0.07
CA PRO A 186 10.98 24.46 0.45
C PRO A 186 10.37 23.14 0.95
N ILE A 187 10.99 22.02 0.58
CA ILE A 187 10.62 20.69 1.09
C ILE A 187 11.29 20.42 2.45
N ILE A 188 12.54 20.86 2.63
CA ILE A 188 13.28 20.75 3.88
C ILE A 188 13.02 22.01 4.70
N THR A 189 12.40 21.86 5.87
CA THR A 189 11.95 22.97 6.72
C THR A 189 12.43 22.81 8.17
N SER A 190 12.40 23.90 8.95
CA SER A 190 12.59 23.87 10.41
C SER A 190 11.29 24.06 11.19
N SER A 191 10.15 24.10 10.50
CA SER A 191 8.84 24.25 11.08
C SER A 191 7.98 23.03 10.77
N ASP A 192 7.14 22.66 11.71
CA ASP A 192 6.13 21.63 11.56
C ASP A 192 4.81 22.13 10.95
N CYS A 193 4.70 23.42 10.61
CA CYS A 193 3.57 24.14 9.98
C CYS A 193 2.21 24.04 10.73
N GLU A 194 1.74 22.83 11.02
CA GLU A 194 0.45 22.50 11.61
C GLU A 194 0.50 22.36 13.15
N GLY A 195 1.69 22.30 13.77
CA GLY A 195 1.83 22.18 15.23
C GLY A 195 1.51 20.80 15.81
N ALA A 196 1.26 19.78 14.95
CA ALA A 196 0.80 18.45 15.33
C ALA A 196 1.94 17.42 15.61
N GLY A 197 3.20 17.83 15.50
CA GLY A 197 4.34 17.11 16.08
C GLY A 197 4.83 15.83 15.38
N GLU A 198 4.14 15.27 14.39
CA GLU A 198 4.57 14.04 13.68
C GLU A 198 5.18 14.34 12.31
N VAL A 199 6.43 14.82 12.31
CA VAL A 199 7.22 15.15 11.10
C VAL A 199 8.40 14.20 10.87
N PHE A 200 8.76 13.94 9.62
CA PHE A 200 9.98 13.20 9.30
C PHE A 200 11.21 14.08 9.52
N THR A 201 12.19 13.59 10.29
CA THR A 201 13.46 14.31 10.52
C THR A 201 14.49 13.98 9.45
N VAL A 202 15.21 15.02 8.97
CA VAL A 202 16.27 14.93 7.97
C VAL A 202 17.63 15.07 8.65
N SER A 203 18.52 14.08 8.47
CA SER A 203 19.89 14.09 9.02
C SER A 203 20.92 13.58 8.01
N SER A 204 22.16 14.07 8.10
CA SER A 204 23.28 13.77 7.18
C SER A 204 24.21 12.65 7.65
N GLY A 205 23.97 12.07 8.83
CA GLY A 205 24.86 11.10 9.46
C GLY A 205 24.79 9.71 8.81
N THR A 206 25.94 9.04 8.68
CA THR A 206 26.06 7.66 8.16
C THR A 206 25.59 6.58 9.15
N LYS A 207 25.33 6.95 10.42
CA LYS A 207 24.78 6.06 11.46
C LYS A 207 23.79 6.83 12.34
N PRO A 208 22.70 6.22 12.84
CA PRO A 208 21.74 6.87 13.76
C PRO A 208 22.31 7.24 15.15
N ALA A 209 23.62 7.11 15.40
CA ALA A 209 24.22 7.22 16.72
C ALA A 209 25.61 7.88 16.77
N ASP A 210 26.19 8.34 15.65
CA ASP A 210 27.43 9.13 15.75
C ASP A 210 27.08 10.54 16.23
N ARG A 211 27.24 10.78 17.54
CA ARG A 211 27.14 12.10 18.16
C ARG A 211 28.23 13.07 17.68
N ASP A 212 29.21 12.57 16.95
CA ASP A 212 30.40 13.32 16.49
C ASP A 212 30.34 13.74 15.01
N VAL A 213 29.25 13.45 14.28
CA VAL A 213 29.07 14.00 12.92
C VAL A 213 28.39 15.36 13.04
N GLU A 214 29.11 16.42 12.64
CA GLU A 214 28.50 17.75 12.51
C GLU A 214 27.24 17.65 11.62
N PRO A 215 26.06 18.04 12.12
CA PRO A 215 24.85 17.99 11.32
C PRO A 215 24.97 18.97 10.15
N PHE A 216 24.61 18.52 8.94
CA PHE A 216 24.66 19.37 7.73
C PHE A 216 23.93 20.70 7.92
N PHE A 217 22.82 20.67 8.67
CA PHE A 217 22.12 21.86 9.13
C PHE A 217 22.45 22.12 10.60
N LYS A 218 22.78 23.37 10.95
CA LYS A 218 23.05 23.81 12.34
C LYS A 218 21.88 23.58 13.30
N THR A 219 20.67 23.40 12.76
CA THR A 219 19.44 23.11 13.51
C THR A 219 18.77 21.87 12.92
N PRO A 220 17.99 21.10 13.71
CA PRO A 220 17.15 20.04 13.18
C PRO A 220 16.30 20.51 11.99
N LYS A 221 16.18 19.66 10.98
CA LYS A 221 15.33 19.89 9.80
C LYS A 221 14.39 18.72 9.59
N TYR A 222 13.27 19.03 8.95
CA TYR A 222 12.15 18.13 8.76
C TYR A 222 11.70 18.18 7.30
N LEU A 223 11.01 17.12 6.87
CA LEU A 223 10.24 17.17 5.63
C LEU A 223 8.92 17.90 5.89
N THR A 224 8.56 18.78 4.96
CA THR A 224 7.40 19.65 5.12
C THR A 224 6.08 18.87 5.13
N VAL A 225 5.17 19.25 6.02
CA VAL A 225 3.77 18.77 6.01
C VAL A 225 2.89 19.61 5.08
N SER A 226 3.30 20.86 4.80
CA SER A 226 2.56 21.84 4.01
C SER A 226 3.46 23.01 3.59
N GLY A 227 3.27 23.54 2.39
CA GLY A 227 3.95 24.74 1.88
C GLY A 227 3.32 26.05 2.36
N GLN A 228 2.17 26.00 3.04
CA GLN A 228 1.30 27.15 3.35
C GLN A 228 2.04 28.37 3.89
N LEU A 229 2.82 28.25 4.97
CA LEU A 229 3.48 29.42 5.59
C LEU A 229 4.40 30.16 4.59
N HIS A 230 5.00 29.44 3.65
CA HIS A 230 5.84 30.03 2.61
C HIS A 230 5.01 30.66 1.49
N LEU A 231 3.85 30.08 1.16
CA LEU A 231 2.91 30.69 0.23
C LEU A 231 2.36 32.01 0.77
N GLU A 232 2.12 32.13 2.08
CA GLU A 232 1.74 33.40 2.72
C GLU A 232 2.82 34.49 2.54
N ALA A 233 4.09 34.12 2.56
CA ALA A 233 5.17 35.07 2.27
C ALA A 233 5.23 35.45 0.79
N LEU A 234 5.03 34.49 -0.11
CA LEU A 234 5.09 34.72 -1.56
C LEU A 234 3.86 35.47 -2.09
N SER A 235 2.68 35.22 -1.54
CA SER A 235 1.44 35.91 -1.90
C SER A 235 1.54 37.40 -1.64
N GLN A 236 2.21 37.83 -0.56
CA GLN A 236 2.42 39.26 -0.30
C GLN A 236 3.26 39.98 -1.37
N ALA A 237 3.99 39.25 -2.22
CA ALA A 237 4.74 39.83 -3.33
C ALA A 237 3.93 39.94 -4.64
N VAL A 238 3.00 39.01 -4.88
CA VAL A 238 2.31 38.87 -6.19
C VAL A 238 0.80 38.63 -6.08
N ASP A 239 0.21 38.92 -4.93
CA ASP A 239 -1.19 38.69 -4.55
C ASP A 239 -1.60 37.21 -4.50
N LYS A 240 -1.55 36.50 -5.64
CA LYS A 240 -2.09 35.14 -5.80
C LYS A 240 -1.01 34.14 -6.17
N VAL A 241 -0.82 33.11 -5.35
CA VAL A 241 0.17 32.06 -5.57
C VAL A 241 -0.42 30.68 -5.40
N TRP A 242 0.16 29.70 -6.08
CA TRP A 242 -0.19 28.29 -5.88
C TRP A 242 1.02 27.38 -6.09
N THR A 243 0.95 26.18 -5.54
CA THR A 243 1.97 25.13 -5.69
C THR A 243 1.30 23.77 -5.80
N LEU A 244 1.98 22.84 -6.47
CA LEU A 244 1.70 21.42 -6.44
C LEU A 244 3.00 20.74 -6.00
N SER A 245 3.09 20.42 -4.71
CA SER A 245 4.34 19.99 -4.08
C SER A 245 4.15 18.66 -3.33
N PRO A 246 5.18 17.80 -3.26
CA PRO A 246 5.16 16.69 -2.32
C PRO A 246 5.15 17.22 -0.87
N THR A 247 4.33 16.59 -0.04
CA THR A 247 4.18 16.81 1.39
C THR A 247 4.24 15.48 2.14
N PHE A 248 4.68 15.52 3.39
CA PHE A 248 5.01 14.33 4.16
C PHE A 248 4.34 14.35 5.53
N ARG A 249 3.69 13.25 5.92
CA ARG A 249 3.11 13.08 7.26
C ARG A 249 3.66 11.81 7.90
N ALA A 250 4.23 11.95 9.10
CA ALA A 250 4.86 10.83 9.81
C ALA A 250 3.88 10.03 10.68
N GLU A 251 2.58 10.28 10.51
CA GLU A 251 1.52 9.63 11.26
C GLU A 251 1.56 8.10 11.15
N LYS A 252 1.38 7.43 12.29
CA LYS A 252 1.28 5.96 12.37
C LYS A 252 -0.16 5.49 12.14
N SER A 253 -0.82 6.08 11.14
CA SER A 253 -2.20 5.79 10.78
C SER A 253 -2.23 4.90 9.53
N ASP A 254 -2.43 3.59 9.73
CA ASP A 254 -2.57 2.62 8.64
C ASP A 254 -4.04 2.51 8.21
N THR A 255 -4.51 3.56 7.53
CA THR A 255 -5.87 3.60 6.99
C THR A 255 -5.83 3.75 5.46
N PRO A 256 -6.91 3.36 4.75
CA PRO A 256 -6.97 3.49 3.30
C PRO A 256 -6.81 4.93 2.77
N ARG A 257 -6.88 5.96 3.63
CA ARG A 257 -6.92 7.40 3.27
C ARG A 257 -5.62 8.17 3.54
N HIS A 258 -4.64 7.56 4.21
CA HIS A 258 -3.42 8.23 4.64
C HIS A 258 -2.22 7.74 3.84
N LEU A 259 -1.43 8.69 3.34
CA LEU A 259 -0.16 8.45 2.67
C LEU A 259 0.94 9.18 3.44
N SER A 260 2.10 8.55 3.61
CA SER A 260 3.25 9.21 4.25
C SER A 260 3.94 10.24 3.33
N GLU A 261 3.81 10.08 2.01
CA GLU A 261 4.15 11.08 0.99
C GLU A 261 2.95 11.20 0.05
N PHE A 262 2.54 12.43 -0.24
CA PHE A 262 1.50 12.70 -1.23
C PHE A 262 1.73 14.08 -1.83
N TYR A 263 1.07 14.37 -2.95
CA TYR A 263 1.08 15.71 -3.53
C TYR A 263 -0.06 16.52 -2.95
N MET A 264 0.28 17.68 -2.41
CA MET A 264 -0.66 18.69 -1.99
C MET A 264 -0.70 19.79 -3.03
N LEU A 265 -1.90 20.18 -3.42
CA LEU A 265 -2.14 21.39 -4.19
C LEU A 265 -2.55 22.47 -3.21
N GLU A 266 -1.75 23.52 -3.11
CA GLU A 266 -1.97 24.60 -2.15
C GLU A 266 -2.01 25.94 -2.87
N ALA A 267 -2.90 26.82 -2.44
CA ALA A 267 -2.99 28.17 -2.98
C ALA A 267 -3.26 29.18 -1.87
N GLU A 268 -2.71 30.38 -2.04
CA GLU A 268 -2.81 31.50 -1.11
C GLU A 268 -3.06 32.79 -1.90
N LEU A 269 -3.95 33.63 -1.38
CA LEU A 269 -4.35 34.88 -2.02
C LEU A 269 -4.50 36.00 -0.98
N CYS A 270 -4.03 37.20 -1.35
CA CYS A 270 -4.12 38.40 -0.53
C CYS A 270 -5.45 39.12 -0.74
N PHE A 271 -5.73 40.10 0.13
CA PHE A 271 -6.90 40.98 0.06
C PHE A 271 -8.25 40.24 0.13
N VAL A 272 -8.27 39.15 0.91
CA VAL A 272 -9.47 38.32 1.14
C VAL A 272 -10.12 38.72 2.44
N GLU A 273 -11.42 39.01 2.45
CA GLU A 273 -12.15 39.42 3.65
C GLU A 273 -12.80 38.25 4.39
N SER A 274 -13.06 37.15 3.68
CA SER A 274 -13.67 35.96 4.28
C SER A 274 -13.20 34.66 3.64
N ALA A 275 -13.30 33.56 4.40
CA ALA A 275 -13.05 32.23 3.86
C ALA A 275 -14.00 31.85 2.70
N ALA A 276 -15.11 32.58 2.50
CA ALA A 276 -16.03 32.37 1.39
C ALA A 276 -15.39 32.62 0.02
N GLU A 277 -14.52 33.62 -0.10
CA GLU A 277 -13.80 33.89 -1.36
C GLU A 277 -12.80 32.78 -1.67
N VAL A 278 -12.16 32.21 -0.63
CA VAL A 278 -11.29 31.04 -0.78
C VAL A 278 -12.10 29.81 -1.22
N MET A 279 -13.29 29.61 -0.65
CA MET A 279 -14.21 28.56 -1.10
C MET A 279 -14.61 28.74 -2.57
N ASP A 280 -14.82 29.98 -3.03
CA ASP A 280 -15.14 30.27 -4.44
C ASP A 280 -13.99 29.90 -5.39
N VAL A 281 -12.73 30.08 -4.97
CA VAL A 281 -11.54 29.63 -5.71
C VAL A 281 -11.51 28.11 -5.81
N VAL A 282 -11.73 27.39 -4.70
CA VAL A 282 -11.77 25.92 -4.67
C VAL A 282 -12.88 25.38 -5.57
N GLU A 283 -14.09 25.93 -5.42
CA GLU A 283 -15.28 25.58 -6.20
C GLU A 283 -15.06 25.86 -7.68
N GLY A 284 -14.55 27.05 -8.03
CA GLY A 284 -14.25 27.46 -9.38
C GLY A 284 -13.23 26.54 -10.06
N MET A 285 -12.14 26.20 -9.38
CA MET A 285 -11.09 25.32 -9.88
C MET A 285 -11.63 23.92 -10.22
N LEU A 286 -12.27 23.28 -9.24
CA LEU A 286 -12.75 21.90 -9.36
C LEU A 286 -13.92 21.79 -10.34
N ARG A 287 -14.84 22.75 -10.35
CA ARG A 287 -15.93 22.81 -11.33
C ARG A 287 -15.41 23.03 -12.74
N ASN A 288 -14.46 23.94 -12.92
CA ASN A 288 -13.86 24.18 -14.23
C ASN A 288 -13.17 22.92 -14.76
N MET A 289 -12.39 22.25 -13.90
CA MET A 289 -11.76 20.97 -14.22
C MET A 289 -12.80 19.92 -14.61
N ALA A 290 -13.85 19.71 -13.80
CA ALA A 290 -14.88 18.71 -14.09
C ALA A 290 -15.60 19.00 -15.42
N ARG A 291 -15.86 20.28 -15.75
CA ARG A 291 -16.48 20.69 -17.01
C ARG A 291 -15.56 20.50 -18.22
N ARG A 292 -14.30 20.94 -18.13
CA ARG A 292 -13.32 20.79 -19.23
C ARG A 292 -13.03 19.33 -19.54
N LEU A 293 -13.00 18.48 -18.51
CA LEU A 293 -12.74 17.06 -18.66
C LEU A 293 -14.01 16.23 -18.94
N HIS A 294 -15.21 16.84 -18.97
CA HIS A 294 -16.47 16.12 -19.16
C HIS A 294 -16.51 15.35 -20.49
N THR A 295 -15.96 15.93 -21.55
CA THR A 295 -15.85 15.32 -22.88
C THR A 295 -14.45 14.78 -23.16
N SER A 296 -13.59 14.68 -22.14
CA SER A 296 -12.23 14.17 -22.32
C SER A 296 -12.25 12.68 -22.66
N LYS A 297 -11.29 12.27 -23.51
CA LYS A 297 -11.07 10.86 -23.84
C LYS A 297 -10.74 10.05 -22.58
N VAL A 298 -9.99 10.62 -21.65
CA VAL A 298 -9.62 9.94 -20.41
C VAL A 298 -10.83 9.68 -19.52
N LYS A 299 -11.79 10.63 -19.38
CA LYS A 299 -13.04 10.35 -18.67
C LYS A 299 -13.76 9.18 -19.34
N ALA A 300 -13.99 9.23 -20.65
CA ALA A 300 -14.70 8.16 -21.36
C ALA A 300 -14.05 6.78 -21.15
N GLU A 301 -12.72 6.72 -21.17
CA GLU A 301 -11.96 5.48 -20.96
C GLU A 301 -12.02 4.95 -19.52
N ILE A 302 -12.06 5.82 -18.50
CA ILE A 302 -12.29 5.40 -17.10
C ILE A 302 -13.67 4.75 -16.98
N PHE A 303 -14.68 5.37 -17.58
CA PHE A 303 -16.06 4.87 -17.54
C PHE A 303 -16.21 3.54 -18.27
N GLU A 304 -15.56 3.39 -19.43
CA GLU A 304 -15.50 2.12 -20.14
C GLU A 304 -14.85 1.03 -19.29
N ALA A 305 -13.73 1.34 -18.62
CA ALA A 305 -13.03 0.40 -17.76
C ALA A 305 -13.89 -0.07 -16.57
N LYS A 306 -14.69 0.83 -15.99
CA LYS A 306 -15.61 0.52 -14.89
C LYS A 306 -16.84 -0.25 -15.35
N GLY A 307 -17.40 0.07 -16.53
CA GLY A 307 -18.56 -0.66 -17.08
C GLY A 307 -18.27 -2.14 -17.34
N LYS A 308 -17.04 -2.49 -17.72
CA LYS A 308 -16.61 -3.88 -17.96
C LYS A 308 -16.35 -4.69 -16.67
N ALA A 309 -16.18 -4.05 -15.52
CA ALA A 309 -15.89 -4.72 -14.25
C ALA A 309 -17.15 -5.29 -13.55
N ASN A 310 -18.35 -4.86 -13.97
CA ASN A 310 -19.63 -5.25 -13.36
C ASN A 310 -20.08 -6.70 -13.66
N THR A 311 -19.27 -7.52 -14.33
CA THR A 311 -19.66 -8.88 -14.76
C THR A 311 -19.07 -10.03 -13.92
N GLY A 312 -18.53 -9.82 -12.71
CA GLY A 312 -18.15 -11.00 -11.92
C GLY A 312 -17.60 -10.87 -10.50
N ASP A 313 -16.63 -9.99 -10.17
CA ASP A 313 -15.67 -10.38 -9.11
C ASP A 313 -15.17 -9.30 -8.11
N ALA A 314 -15.94 -8.27 -7.75
CA ALA A 314 -15.52 -7.41 -6.62
C ALA A 314 -16.67 -6.64 -5.92
N GLU A 315 -17.05 -7.07 -4.72
CA GLU A 315 -18.02 -6.42 -3.80
C GLU A 315 -17.63 -4.99 -3.34
N ASN A 316 -16.48 -4.43 -3.75
CA ASN A 316 -15.95 -3.15 -3.25
C ASN A 316 -15.55 -2.13 -4.34
N THR A 317 -16.12 -2.20 -5.55
CA THR A 317 -15.72 -1.29 -6.64
C THR A 317 -16.80 -0.25 -6.94
N THR A 318 -16.44 1.03 -6.93
CA THR A 318 -17.30 2.14 -7.38
C THR A 318 -17.88 1.85 -8.77
N THR A 319 -19.20 1.88 -8.87
CA THR A 319 -19.95 1.65 -10.10
C THR A 319 -19.82 2.82 -11.08
N ALA A 320 -20.11 2.58 -12.36
CA ALA A 320 -20.12 3.65 -13.36
C ALA A 320 -21.17 4.75 -13.05
N ALA A 321 -22.29 4.40 -12.41
CA ALA A 321 -23.33 5.33 -12.02
C ALA A 321 -22.89 6.25 -10.86
N GLU A 322 -22.27 5.67 -9.83
CA GLU A 322 -21.67 6.45 -8.73
C GLU A 322 -20.55 7.36 -9.25
N LEU A 323 -19.74 6.87 -10.19
CA LEU A 323 -18.71 7.69 -10.82
C LEU A 323 -19.32 8.86 -11.60
N GLU A 324 -20.37 8.65 -12.41
CA GLU A 324 -21.06 9.76 -13.08
C GLU A 324 -21.60 10.77 -12.07
N GLN A 325 -22.18 10.31 -10.96
CA GLN A 325 -22.69 11.18 -9.91
C GLN A 325 -21.58 12.06 -9.31
N ARG A 326 -20.38 11.51 -9.07
CA ARG A 326 -19.21 12.27 -8.58
C ARG A 326 -18.80 13.38 -9.55
N TRP A 327 -18.69 13.05 -10.84
CA TRP A 327 -18.33 14.00 -11.88
C TRP A 327 -19.40 15.08 -12.05
N ALA A 328 -20.68 14.69 -12.04
CA ALA A 328 -21.81 15.61 -12.10
C ALA A 328 -21.87 16.52 -10.87
N GLY A 329 -21.60 15.99 -9.68
CA GLY A 329 -21.53 16.74 -8.43
C GLY A 329 -20.43 17.80 -8.43
N LEU A 330 -19.25 17.48 -8.95
CA LEU A 330 -18.19 18.49 -9.14
C LEU A 330 -18.58 19.57 -10.16
N ALA A 331 -19.34 19.20 -11.20
CA ALA A 331 -19.80 20.15 -12.22
C ALA A 331 -21.03 20.97 -11.80
N ALA A 332 -21.70 20.57 -10.70
CA ALA A 332 -22.92 21.18 -10.18
C ALA A 332 -22.75 22.68 -9.95
N PRO A 333 -23.79 23.50 -10.21
CA PRO A 333 -23.71 24.96 -10.15
C PRO A 333 -23.65 25.52 -8.72
N PHE A 334 -24.01 24.73 -7.72
CA PHE A 334 -24.03 25.14 -6.33
C PHE A 334 -23.61 23.98 -5.43
N TRP A 335 -22.73 24.26 -4.46
CA TRP A 335 -22.33 23.33 -3.41
C TRP A 335 -22.82 23.85 -2.05
N PRO A 336 -23.52 23.03 -1.25
CA PRO A 336 -23.96 23.43 0.07
C PRO A 336 -22.80 23.91 0.95
N ARG A 337 -23.01 25.01 1.66
CA ARG A 337 -22.10 25.53 2.68
C ARG A 337 -22.84 25.54 4.01
N ILE A 338 -22.44 24.69 4.93
CA ILE A 338 -23.02 24.58 6.27
C ILE A 338 -21.96 24.93 7.32
N THR A 339 -22.40 25.38 8.48
CA THR A 339 -21.54 25.57 9.64
C THR A 339 -21.34 24.26 10.39
N TYR A 340 -20.26 24.16 11.17
CA TYR A 340 -19.99 23.01 12.02
C TYR A 340 -21.16 22.73 12.99
N ASP A 341 -21.79 23.78 13.52
CA ASP A 341 -22.96 23.66 14.39
C ASP A 341 -24.16 23.02 13.67
N GLU A 342 -24.43 23.42 12.43
CA GLU A 342 -25.48 22.81 11.61
C GLU A 342 -25.14 21.36 11.29
N ALA A 343 -23.87 21.07 10.99
CA ALA A 343 -23.38 19.72 10.74
C ALA A 343 -23.60 18.80 11.97
N ILE A 344 -23.21 19.24 13.17
CA ILE A 344 -23.44 18.50 14.41
C ILE A 344 -24.95 18.35 14.69
N GLY A 345 -25.74 19.40 14.46
CA GLY A 345 -27.19 19.36 14.61
C GLY A 345 -27.84 18.29 13.72
N VAL A 346 -27.45 18.21 12.46
CA VAL A 346 -27.93 17.18 11.50
C VAL A 346 -27.55 15.78 11.99
N LEU A 347 -26.31 15.58 12.43
CA LEU A 347 -25.82 14.28 12.90
C LEU A 347 -26.53 13.83 14.18
N MET A 348 -26.71 14.72 15.15
CA MET A 348 -27.43 14.44 16.39
C MET A 348 -28.90 14.14 16.13
N ALA A 349 -29.55 14.90 15.24
CA ALA A 349 -30.92 14.64 14.83
C ALA A 349 -31.07 13.25 14.21
N ALA A 350 -30.21 12.89 13.25
CA ALA A 350 -30.21 11.58 12.61
C ALA A 350 -29.99 10.41 13.59
N GLN A 351 -29.14 10.61 14.60
CA GLN A 351 -28.91 9.60 15.64
C GLN A 351 -30.11 9.48 16.59
N SER A 352 -30.71 10.61 17.01
CA SER A 352 -31.84 10.62 17.94
C SER A 352 -33.15 10.10 17.33
N SER A 353 -33.36 10.33 16.03
CA SER A 353 -34.52 9.83 15.28
C SER A 353 -34.42 8.35 14.89
N GLY A 354 -33.27 7.72 15.11
CA GLY A 354 -32.98 6.35 14.67
C GLY A 354 -32.77 6.20 13.15
N GLN A 355 -32.63 7.31 12.42
CA GLN A 355 -32.39 7.30 10.98
C GLN A 355 -31.00 6.75 10.62
N GLN A 356 -29.99 7.02 11.45
CA GLN A 356 -28.63 6.53 11.28
C GLN A 356 -28.02 6.18 12.64
N SER A 357 -27.40 5.00 12.74
CA SER A 357 -26.59 4.63 13.90
C SER A 357 -25.12 4.89 13.58
N PHE A 358 -24.44 5.67 14.43
CA PHE A 358 -23.00 5.93 14.32
C PHE A 358 -22.23 5.13 15.36
N THR A 359 -21.05 4.63 14.98
CA THR A 359 -20.18 3.88 15.89
C THR A 359 -19.56 4.84 16.92
N ILE A 360 -19.07 5.98 16.44
CA ILE A 360 -18.60 7.11 17.20
C ILE A 360 -19.77 8.09 17.28
N LYS A 361 -20.23 8.38 18.49
CA LYS A 361 -21.36 9.31 18.66
C LYS A 361 -20.93 10.72 18.25
N PRO A 362 -21.75 11.46 17.49
CA PRO A 362 -21.48 12.87 17.20
C PRO A 362 -21.36 13.67 18.51
N SER A 363 -20.23 14.34 18.70
CA SER A 363 -19.96 15.27 19.79
C SER A 363 -19.44 16.58 19.20
N TYR A 364 -19.75 17.68 19.86
CA TYR A 364 -19.26 18.99 19.43
C TYR A 364 -17.74 19.11 19.63
N GLU A 365 -17.24 18.52 20.71
CA GLU A 365 -15.86 18.61 21.18
C GLU A 365 -14.89 17.70 20.42
N ASP A 366 -15.35 16.52 20.00
CA ASP A 366 -14.51 15.46 19.42
C ASP A 366 -14.23 15.65 17.91
N GLY A 367 -14.86 16.63 17.26
CA GLY A 367 -14.74 16.85 15.81
C GLY A 367 -15.58 15.86 14.98
N LEU A 368 -15.40 15.89 13.66
CA LEU A 368 -16.10 14.97 12.75
C LEU A 368 -15.27 13.71 12.49
N ALA A 369 -15.85 12.54 12.75
CA ALA A 369 -15.27 11.27 12.33
C ALA A 369 -15.60 10.98 10.85
N ALA A 370 -14.87 10.03 10.26
CA ALA A 370 -15.05 9.63 8.86
C ALA A 370 -16.50 9.23 8.50
N GLU A 371 -17.20 8.57 9.42
CA GLU A 371 -18.60 8.17 9.23
C GLU A 371 -19.56 9.37 9.26
N HIS A 372 -19.24 10.39 10.06
CA HIS A 372 -19.99 11.64 10.13
C HIS A 372 -19.82 12.44 8.84
N GLU A 373 -18.58 12.61 8.39
CA GLU A 373 -18.25 13.29 7.14
C GLU A 373 -18.94 12.65 5.93
N ARG A 374 -18.90 11.31 5.86
CA ARG A 374 -19.55 10.55 4.79
C ARG A 374 -21.06 10.74 4.81
N TYR A 375 -21.68 10.72 6.00
CA TYR A 375 -23.11 10.92 6.15
C TYR A 375 -23.52 12.33 5.70
N LEU A 376 -22.79 13.37 6.13
CA LEU A 376 -23.03 14.75 5.74
C LEU A 376 -22.91 14.94 4.21
N ALA A 377 -21.82 14.45 3.61
CA ALA A 377 -21.61 14.56 2.17
C ALA A 377 -22.71 13.86 1.36
N THR A 378 -23.23 12.74 1.86
CA THR A 378 -24.30 11.98 1.20
C THR A 378 -25.67 12.67 1.34
N THR A 379 -26.00 13.12 2.55
CA THR A 379 -27.34 13.62 2.89
C THR A 379 -27.54 15.09 2.51
N ILE A 380 -26.55 15.94 2.75
CA ILE A 380 -26.60 17.37 2.46
C ILE A 380 -26.13 17.64 1.04
N GLY A 381 -25.07 16.94 0.61
CA GLY A 381 -24.47 17.16 -0.71
C GLY A 381 -25.35 16.69 -1.87
N LEU A 382 -26.23 15.71 -1.65
CA LEU A 382 -27.10 15.13 -2.67
C LEU A 382 -26.34 14.73 -3.95
N GLY A 383 -25.11 14.22 -3.79
CA GLY A 383 -24.18 13.87 -4.87
C GLY A 383 -23.13 14.94 -5.21
N SER A 384 -23.27 16.16 -4.70
CA SER A 384 -22.29 17.24 -4.82
C SER A 384 -21.38 17.34 -3.59
N PRO A 385 -20.19 17.94 -3.70
CA PRO A 385 -19.38 18.32 -2.54
C PRO A 385 -20.13 19.25 -1.58
N ILE A 386 -19.73 19.26 -0.31
CA ILE A 386 -20.22 20.20 0.70
C ILE A 386 -19.06 20.88 1.41
N PHE A 387 -19.23 22.15 1.75
CA PHE A 387 -18.34 22.83 2.68
C PHE A 387 -18.92 22.78 4.09
N VAL A 388 -18.12 22.33 5.05
CA VAL A 388 -18.37 22.54 6.47
C VAL A 388 -17.47 23.68 6.94
N THR A 389 -18.05 24.69 7.58
CA THR A 389 -17.37 25.95 7.90
C THR A 389 -17.40 26.25 9.40
N ARG A 390 -16.57 27.17 9.88
CA ARG A 390 -16.62 27.69 11.26
C ARG A 390 -16.43 26.62 12.33
N TYR A 391 -15.29 25.94 12.28
CA TYR A 391 -14.93 24.95 13.31
C TYR A 391 -14.51 25.63 14.62
N PRO A 392 -14.62 24.92 15.76
CA PRO A 392 -14.10 25.40 17.04
C PRO A 392 -12.59 25.67 16.97
N ALA A 393 -12.15 26.82 17.48
CA ALA A 393 -10.74 27.24 17.44
C ALA A 393 -9.80 26.26 18.16
N ALA A 394 -10.32 25.56 19.18
CA ALA A 394 -9.56 24.54 19.91
C ALA A 394 -9.10 23.37 19.00
N GLN A 395 -9.91 23.01 18.00
CA GLN A 395 -9.67 21.89 17.09
C GLN A 395 -8.82 22.25 15.86
N LYS A 396 -8.54 23.54 15.64
CA LYS A 396 -7.85 24.02 14.44
C LYS A 396 -6.46 24.62 14.74
N PRO A 397 -5.58 24.72 13.73
CA PRO A 397 -4.22 25.26 13.89
C PRO A 397 -4.17 26.74 14.31
N PHE A 398 -3.03 27.16 14.84
CA PHE A 398 -2.83 28.51 15.41
C PHE A 398 -2.92 29.66 14.40
N TYR A 399 -2.75 29.39 13.11
CA TYR A 399 -2.69 30.41 12.06
C TYR A 399 -4.06 30.83 11.52
N MET A 400 -5.15 30.16 11.92
CA MET A 400 -6.50 30.45 11.41
C MET A 400 -7.09 31.69 12.12
N ALA A 401 -7.62 32.64 11.35
CA ALA A 401 -8.27 33.82 11.91
C ALA A 401 -9.60 33.45 12.62
N PRO A 402 -9.94 34.10 13.74
CA PRO A 402 -11.25 33.95 14.37
C PRO A 402 -12.34 34.49 13.43
N ALA A 403 -13.50 33.84 13.42
CA ALA A 403 -14.66 34.40 12.73
C ALA A 403 -15.20 35.62 13.50
N ALA A 404 -15.91 36.52 12.81
CA ALA A 404 -16.52 37.68 13.45
C ALA A 404 -17.38 37.28 14.68
N ALA A 405 -17.24 38.04 15.77
CA ALA A 405 -17.87 37.74 17.05
C ALA A 405 -19.40 37.66 16.91
N GLY A 406 -19.93 36.45 17.06
CA GLY A 406 -21.36 36.19 17.25
C GLY A 406 -21.72 36.09 18.73
N SER A 407 -23.01 36.00 19.05
CA SER A 407 -23.55 35.76 20.40
C SER A 407 -23.30 34.31 20.90
N ARG A 408 -22.08 33.79 20.76
CA ARG A 408 -21.73 32.40 21.10
C ARG A 408 -20.74 32.32 22.26
N SER A 409 -20.82 31.20 22.99
CA SER A 409 -19.95 30.87 24.13
C SER A 409 -18.65 30.18 23.74
N VAL A 410 -18.52 29.71 22.48
CA VAL A 410 -17.34 28.99 21.98
C VAL A 410 -16.74 29.77 20.80
N ASP A 411 -15.43 30.00 20.87
CA ASP A 411 -14.68 30.66 19.81
C ASP A 411 -14.54 29.75 18.58
N VAL A 412 -14.89 30.29 17.42
CA VAL A 412 -14.80 29.60 16.11
C VAL A 412 -13.88 30.37 15.16
N VAL A 413 -13.24 29.64 14.24
CA VAL A 413 -12.33 30.22 13.24
C VAL A 413 -12.99 30.30 11.85
N ASP A 414 -12.59 31.27 11.03
CA ASP A 414 -13.07 31.40 9.65
C ASP A 414 -12.35 30.42 8.73
N CYS A 415 -12.76 29.16 8.82
CA CYS A 415 -12.19 28.03 8.08
C CYS A 415 -13.27 27.19 7.41
N PHE A 416 -12.83 26.29 6.54
CA PHE A 416 -13.69 25.28 5.92
C PHE A 416 -12.94 23.97 5.66
N ASP A 417 -13.71 22.89 5.67
CA ASP A 417 -13.32 21.59 5.12
C ASP A 417 -14.30 21.25 3.98
N LEU A 418 -13.78 20.84 2.81
CA LEU A 418 -14.55 20.39 1.66
C LEU A 418 -14.70 18.87 1.72
N LEU A 419 -15.91 18.40 1.96
CA LEU A 419 -16.24 16.98 2.04
C LEU A 419 -16.84 16.51 0.71
N VAL A 420 -16.33 15.38 0.22
CA VAL A 420 -16.89 14.67 -0.92
C VAL A 420 -17.45 13.31 -0.49
N PRO A 421 -18.48 12.79 -1.19
CA PRO A 421 -19.02 11.46 -0.91
C PRO A 421 -17.93 10.38 -0.87
N GLU A 422 -18.06 9.45 0.07
CA GLU A 422 -17.16 8.31 0.35
C GLU A 422 -15.73 8.62 0.83
N LEU A 423 -15.03 9.54 0.18
CA LEU A 423 -13.63 9.89 0.45
C LEU A 423 -13.48 10.88 1.62
N CYS A 424 -14.57 11.55 2.00
CA CYS A 424 -14.65 12.56 3.05
C CYS A 424 -13.84 13.82 2.70
N GLU A 425 -12.98 14.30 3.58
CA GLU A 425 -12.20 15.53 3.37
C GLU A 425 -11.28 15.47 2.14
N LEU A 426 -11.54 16.34 1.17
CA LEU A 426 -10.75 16.53 -0.04
C LEU A 426 -9.82 17.75 0.06
N ALA A 427 -10.28 18.83 0.67
CA ALA A 427 -9.53 20.08 0.86
C ALA A 427 -9.89 20.74 2.19
N GLY A 428 -8.92 21.46 2.77
CA GLY A 428 -9.10 22.26 3.97
C GLY A 428 -8.50 23.65 3.77
N GLY A 429 -9.14 24.69 4.27
CA GLY A 429 -8.69 26.06 4.08
C GLY A 429 -9.21 27.02 5.16
N SER A 430 -8.65 28.22 5.18
CA SER A 430 -9.02 29.24 6.17
C SER A 430 -8.58 30.63 5.75
N LEU A 431 -9.22 31.63 6.34
CA LEU A 431 -8.63 32.95 6.49
C LEU A 431 -7.46 32.88 7.50
N ARG A 432 -6.36 33.61 7.23
CA ARG A 432 -5.18 33.62 8.08
C ARG A 432 -5.24 34.75 9.10
N GLU A 433 -4.75 34.50 10.31
CA GLU A 433 -4.62 35.55 11.33
C GLU A 433 -3.53 36.53 10.88
N HIS A 434 -3.96 37.71 10.44
CA HIS A 434 -3.10 38.75 9.87
C HIS A 434 -2.74 39.83 10.88
N ARG A 435 -3.32 39.80 12.09
CA ARG A 435 -3.03 40.76 13.15
C ARG A 435 -1.93 40.22 14.06
N ALA A 436 -0.89 41.02 14.25
CA ALA A 436 0.34 40.57 14.89
C ALA A 436 0.15 40.14 16.35
N GLN A 437 -0.64 40.90 17.14
CA GLN A 437 -0.83 40.60 18.56
C GLN A 437 -1.64 39.32 18.76
N GLU A 438 -2.71 39.16 18.01
CA GLU A 438 -3.60 37.99 18.04
C GLU A 438 -2.88 36.74 17.56
N LEU A 439 -2.09 36.82 16.48
CA LEU A 439 -1.25 35.72 16.02
C LEU A 439 -0.26 35.29 17.12
N GLN A 440 0.40 36.25 17.76
CA GLN A 440 1.36 35.97 18.83
C GLN A 440 0.67 35.28 20.03
N GLN A 441 -0.52 35.74 20.41
CA GLN A 441 -1.33 35.09 21.45
C GLN A 441 -1.71 33.65 21.07
N ALA A 442 -2.17 33.43 19.84
CA ALA A 442 -2.49 32.09 19.35
C ALA A 442 -1.26 31.16 19.32
N MET A 443 -0.11 31.68 18.89
CA MET A 443 1.16 30.96 18.90
C MET A 443 1.60 30.58 20.32
N HIS A 444 1.42 31.47 21.30
CA HIS A 444 1.68 31.16 22.71
C HIS A 444 0.72 30.10 23.25
N ALA A 445 -0.59 30.24 22.98
CA ALA A 445 -1.62 29.32 23.44
C ALA A 445 -1.43 27.89 22.90
N LYS A 446 -0.96 27.75 21.65
CA LYS A 446 -0.72 26.46 20.98
C LYS A 446 0.72 25.95 21.16
N GLY A 447 1.57 26.64 21.92
CA GLY A 447 2.93 26.20 22.22
C GLY A 447 3.94 26.32 21.07
N VAL A 448 3.63 27.10 20.03
CA VAL A 448 4.47 27.27 18.82
C VAL A 448 5.24 28.60 18.76
N SER A 449 5.20 29.41 19.83
CA SER A 449 5.86 30.72 19.96
C SER A 449 7.41 30.75 19.92
N GLY A 450 8.07 29.69 19.46
CA GLY A 450 9.53 29.57 19.43
C GLY A 450 10.23 30.45 18.39
N GLN A 451 11.56 30.59 18.52
CA GLN A 451 12.40 31.46 17.65
C GLN A 451 12.41 31.07 16.15
N SER A 452 11.94 29.89 15.77
CA SER A 452 12.01 29.39 14.39
C SER A 452 11.00 30.02 13.42
N LEU A 453 9.99 30.74 13.93
CA LEU A 453 8.91 31.36 13.15
C LEU A 453 8.92 32.90 13.22
N TYR A 454 10.07 33.54 13.50
CA TYR A 454 10.15 35.01 13.52
C TYR A 454 9.79 35.61 12.15
N TRP A 455 10.27 35.01 11.06
CA TRP A 455 10.00 35.46 9.69
C TRP A 455 8.52 35.41 9.34
N TYR A 456 7.78 34.47 9.93
CA TYR A 456 6.34 34.33 9.75
C TYR A 456 5.57 35.41 10.52
N GLN A 457 6.08 35.82 11.69
CA GLN A 457 5.57 36.97 12.44
C GLN A 457 5.87 38.29 11.72
N ASP A 458 7.04 38.41 11.07
CA ASP A 458 7.41 39.60 10.28
C ASP A 458 6.41 39.87 9.14
N LEU A 459 5.79 38.83 8.57
CA LEU A 459 4.71 38.96 7.59
C LEU A 459 3.52 39.80 8.11
N ARG A 460 3.36 39.89 9.44
CA ARG A 460 2.30 40.66 10.11
C ARG A 460 2.73 42.08 10.49
N HIS A 461 4.01 42.41 10.35
CA HIS A 461 4.57 43.72 10.70
C HIS A 461 4.82 44.62 9.49
N TYR A 462 5.20 44.04 8.34
CA TYR A 462 5.63 44.81 7.17
C TYR A 462 4.58 44.80 6.05
N GLY A 463 3.47 45.52 6.28
CA GLY A 463 2.40 45.65 5.27
C GLY A 463 1.45 44.46 5.22
N THR A 464 1.08 43.93 6.39
CA THR A 464 0.11 42.83 6.50
C THR A 464 -1.25 43.22 5.92
N VAL A 465 -1.93 42.23 5.36
CA VAL A 465 -3.27 42.34 4.77
C VAL A 465 -4.08 41.12 5.17
N SER A 466 -5.41 41.22 5.11
CA SER A 466 -6.25 40.03 5.22
C SER A 466 -6.02 39.11 4.02
N HIS A 467 -5.79 37.82 4.27
CA HIS A 467 -5.42 36.83 3.26
C HIS A 467 -5.91 35.45 3.67
N GLY A 468 -6.05 34.56 2.70
CA GLY A 468 -6.54 33.21 2.93
C GLY A 468 -6.06 32.24 1.86
N GLY A 469 -6.22 30.96 2.18
CA GLY A 469 -5.79 29.90 1.28
C GLY A 469 -6.29 28.52 1.70
N PHE A 470 -5.88 27.52 0.93
CA PHE A 470 -6.30 26.14 1.12
C PHE A 470 -5.24 25.16 0.68
N GLY A 471 -5.33 23.95 1.23
CA GLY A 471 -4.62 22.76 0.75
C GLY A 471 -5.63 21.72 0.29
N LEU A 472 -5.39 21.13 -0.88
CA LEU A 472 -6.16 20.05 -1.46
C LEU A 472 -5.28 18.81 -1.62
N GLY A 473 -5.75 17.67 -1.13
CA GLY A 473 -5.07 16.39 -1.33
C GLY A 473 -5.16 15.98 -2.80
N PHE A 474 -4.13 16.25 -3.59
CA PHE A 474 -4.18 16.05 -5.04
C PHE A 474 -4.35 14.57 -5.40
N ASP A 475 -3.66 13.68 -4.69
CA ASP A 475 -3.83 12.25 -4.86
C ASP A 475 -5.28 11.81 -4.53
N ARG A 476 -5.88 12.34 -3.46
CA ARG A 476 -7.29 12.11 -3.12
C ARG A 476 -8.22 12.52 -4.26
N LEU A 477 -7.97 13.66 -4.91
CA LEU A 477 -8.75 14.10 -6.07
C LEU A 477 -8.66 13.10 -7.24
N ILE A 478 -7.45 12.61 -7.56
CA ILE A 478 -7.27 11.61 -8.63
C ILE A 478 -8.01 10.31 -8.29
N CYS A 479 -7.96 9.86 -7.03
CA CYS A 479 -8.70 8.70 -6.55
C CYS A 479 -10.22 8.88 -6.74
N TYR A 480 -10.73 10.05 -6.33
CA TYR A 480 -12.14 10.41 -6.43
C TYR A 480 -12.64 10.36 -7.88
N LEU A 481 -11.90 10.99 -8.81
CA LEU A 481 -12.23 11.09 -10.23
C LEU A 481 -12.09 9.76 -10.99
N ALA A 482 -11.20 8.87 -10.55
CA ALA A 482 -11.00 7.56 -11.17
C ALA A 482 -11.96 6.48 -10.63
N GLY A 483 -12.72 6.77 -9.57
CA GLY A 483 -13.55 5.77 -8.89
C GLY A 483 -12.71 4.68 -8.23
N VAL A 484 -11.58 5.09 -7.66
CA VAL A 484 -10.61 4.18 -7.05
C VAL A 484 -10.51 4.57 -5.57
N SER A 485 -10.67 3.62 -4.65
CA SER A 485 -10.36 3.89 -3.24
C SER A 485 -8.91 4.37 -3.14
N SER A 486 -8.62 5.29 -2.21
CA SER A 486 -7.33 6.00 -2.13
C SER A 486 -6.09 5.10 -2.00
N GLU A 487 -6.33 3.83 -1.71
CA GLU A 487 -5.37 2.72 -1.68
C GLU A 487 -4.92 2.15 -3.05
N HIS A 488 -5.60 2.42 -4.18
CA HIS A 488 -5.29 1.72 -5.46
C HIS A 488 -4.84 2.60 -6.64
N SER A 489 -4.94 3.93 -6.58
CA SER A 489 -4.69 4.78 -7.78
C SER A 489 -3.28 5.38 -7.85
N VAL A 490 -2.62 5.68 -6.74
CA VAL A 490 -1.29 6.32 -6.80
C VAL A 490 -0.48 5.91 -5.58
N MET A 491 0.74 5.38 -5.80
CA MET A 491 1.90 5.39 -4.88
C MET A 491 2.93 4.31 -5.27
N TYR A 492 4.10 4.73 -5.73
CA TYR A 492 5.42 4.19 -5.35
C TYR A 492 6.40 5.38 -5.43
N PRO A 493 7.42 5.55 -4.55
CA PRO A 493 8.18 4.52 -3.83
C PRO A 493 8.54 4.85 -2.36
N ILE A 494 7.60 5.19 -1.47
CA ILE A 494 7.93 5.53 -0.07
C ILE A 494 7.85 4.35 0.91
N ASP A 495 7.11 3.29 0.57
CA ASP A 495 7.18 2.04 1.34
C ASP A 495 8.52 1.31 1.15
N LEU A 496 9.24 1.56 0.06
CA LEU A 496 10.59 1.04 -0.19
C LEU A 496 11.67 1.82 0.60
N LEU A 497 11.46 3.12 0.83
CA LEU A 497 12.36 3.97 1.63
C LEU A 497 12.17 3.73 3.15
N LYS A 498 10.91 3.60 3.59
CA LYS A 498 10.53 3.33 4.98
C LYS A 498 10.95 1.93 5.44
N THR A 499 10.92 0.93 4.55
CA THR A 499 11.42 -0.43 4.86
C THR A 499 12.95 -0.51 4.90
N ARG A 500 13.67 0.35 4.15
CA ARG A 500 15.15 0.33 4.11
C ARG A 500 15.83 1.17 5.19
N MET A 501 15.29 2.32 5.56
CA MET A 501 15.89 3.17 6.61
C MET A 501 15.74 2.62 8.03
N GLN A 502 14.97 1.54 8.17
CA GLN A 502 14.67 0.92 9.43
C GLN A 502 15.62 -0.26 9.75
N VAL A 503 16.37 -0.74 8.75
CA VAL A 503 17.23 -1.92 8.81
C VAL A 503 18.59 -1.64 9.45
N VAL A 504 18.77 -1.98 10.73
CA VAL A 504 20.09 -2.07 11.38
C VAL A 504 20.25 -3.47 11.97
N ASN A 505 21.21 -4.22 11.45
CA ASN A 505 21.87 -5.29 12.20
C ASN A 505 22.85 -4.60 13.16
N PRO A 506 23.05 -5.08 14.40
CA PRO A 506 24.32 -5.75 14.56
C PRO A 506 24.29 -6.95 15.51
N SER A 507 25.27 -7.82 15.27
CA SER A 507 25.90 -8.73 16.22
C SER A 507 26.24 -8.04 17.58
N PRO A 508 26.92 -8.75 18.50
CA PRO A 508 26.46 -9.36 19.74
C PRO A 508 26.38 -8.38 20.93
N ALA A 509 25.68 -7.24 20.77
CA ALA A 509 25.50 -6.25 21.85
C ALA A 509 24.03 -5.88 22.15
N ALA A 510 23.05 -6.50 21.48
CA ALA A 510 21.64 -6.17 21.66
C ALA A 510 20.92 -7.25 22.49
N ILE A 511 20.56 -6.90 23.73
CA ILE A 511 19.62 -7.66 24.54
C ILE A 511 18.24 -7.53 23.90
N TYR A 512 17.67 -8.65 23.44
CA TYR A 512 16.36 -8.69 22.79
C TYR A 512 15.22 -8.63 23.83
N THR A 513 14.33 -7.65 23.71
CA THR A 513 13.22 -7.42 24.67
C THR A 513 11.85 -7.92 24.21
N GLY A 514 11.70 -8.49 22.99
CA GLY A 514 10.41 -9.05 22.54
C GLY A 514 10.32 -9.51 21.07
N LEU A 515 9.18 -10.15 20.72
CA LEU A 515 8.86 -10.78 19.43
C LEU A 515 8.87 -9.82 18.23
N GLY A 516 8.28 -8.63 18.37
CA GLY A 516 8.28 -7.62 17.30
C GLY A 516 9.68 -7.08 17.01
N ASN A 517 10.52 -6.97 18.05
CA ASN A 517 11.91 -6.53 17.92
C ASN A 517 12.77 -7.61 17.23
N ALA A 518 12.53 -8.89 17.52
CA ALA A 518 13.22 -10.02 16.87
C ALA A 518 12.84 -10.18 15.39
N LEU A 519 11.55 -10.10 15.05
CA LEU A 519 11.06 -10.16 13.66
C LEU A 519 11.59 -8.99 12.82
N ALA A 520 11.58 -7.79 13.38
CA ALA A 520 12.19 -6.62 12.76
C ALA A 520 13.69 -6.84 12.55
N THR A 521 14.43 -7.31 13.55
CA THR A 521 15.90 -7.47 13.46
C THR A 521 16.32 -8.52 12.42
N ILE A 522 15.62 -9.65 12.32
CA ILE A 522 15.95 -10.74 11.35
C ILE A 522 15.62 -10.33 9.92
N SER A 523 14.44 -9.71 9.70
CA SER A 523 14.03 -9.19 8.40
C SER A 523 15.01 -8.14 7.86
N ARG A 524 15.61 -7.38 8.78
CA ARG A 524 16.59 -6.34 8.55
C ARG A 524 17.99 -6.91 8.28
N ALA A 525 18.45 -7.88 9.05
CA ALA A 525 19.78 -8.46 8.92
C ALA A 525 20.01 -9.31 7.65
N GLU A 526 18.99 -10.03 7.19
CA GLU A 526 19.13 -11.09 6.19
C GLU A 526 18.21 -10.92 4.96
N GLY A 527 17.35 -9.89 4.97
CA GLY A 527 16.34 -9.63 3.95
C GLY A 527 14.99 -10.31 4.21
N TYR A 528 13.88 -9.69 3.80
CA TYR A 528 12.51 -10.19 4.03
C TYR A 528 12.28 -11.61 3.49
N MET A 529 12.89 -11.96 2.35
CA MET A 529 12.80 -13.32 1.80
C MET A 529 13.55 -14.36 2.64
N SER A 530 14.42 -13.95 3.58
CA SER A 530 15.05 -14.87 4.53
C SER A 530 14.05 -15.46 5.53
N LEU A 531 13.03 -14.69 5.91
CA LEU A 531 11.94 -15.15 6.77
C LEU A 531 11.14 -16.31 6.12
N TRP A 532 11.16 -16.37 4.78
CA TRP A 532 10.51 -17.39 3.97
C TRP A 532 11.48 -18.49 3.51
N ARG A 533 12.79 -18.37 3.79
CA ARG A 533 13.76 -19.44 3.51
C ARG A 533 13.39 -20.67 4.33
N GLY A 534 13.44 -21.84 3.68
CA GLY A 534 13.02 -23.10 4.28
C GLY A 534 11.51 -23.38 4.25
N VAL A 535 10.64 -22.39 3.97
CA VAL A 535 9.19 -22.62 3.86
C VAL A 535 8.85 -23.56 2.70
N SER A 536 9.56 -23.46 1.58
CA SER A 536 9.42 -24.39 0.45
C SER A 536 9.72 -25.85 0.84
N SER A 537 10.65 -26.09 1.76
CA SER A 537 10.94 -27.42 2.29
C SER A 537 9.74 -27.99 3.06
N VAL A 538 9.09 -27.15 3.87
CA VAL A 538 7.90 -27.53 4.64
C VAL A 538 6.72 -27.82 3.72
N VAL A 539 6.49 -26.99 2.70
CA VAL A 539 5.40 -27.19 1.73
C VAL A 539 5.59 -28.49 0.95
N LEU A 540 6.82 -28.80 0.52
CA LEU A 540 7.14 -30.05 -0.18
C LEU A 540 6.97 -31.30 0.70
N GLY A 541 7.24 -31.18 2.00
CA GLY A 541 7.12 -32.29 2.96
C GLY A 541 5.70 -32.50 3.51
N ALA A 542 4.94 -31.42 3.73
CA ALA A 542 3.69 -31.46 4.49
C ALA A 542 2.61 -32.32 3.82
N GLY A 543 2.35 -32.15 2.52
CA GLY A 543 1.32 -32.91 1.82
C GLY A 543 1.55 -34.43 1.88
N PRO A 544 2.72 -34.93 1.46
CA PRO A 544 3.05 -36.34 1.56
C PRO A 544 3.11 -36.85 3.02
N ALA A 545 3.58 -36.04 3.98
CA ALA A 545 3.58 -36.42 5.39
C ALA A 545 2.17 -36.66 5.93
N HIS A 546 1.19 -35.85 5.54
CA HIS A 546 -0.22 -36.07 5.88
C HIS A 546 -0.78 -37.32 5.18
N ALA A 547 -0.40 -37.59 3.94
CA ALA A 547 -0.78 -38.82 3.26
C ALA A 547 -0.24 -40.07 3.98
N VAL A 548 1.03 -40.05 4.40
CA VAL A 548 1.64 -41.10 5.24
C VAL A 548 0.92 -41.22 6.58
N TYR A 549 0.57 -40.09 7.21
CA TYR A 549 -0.20 -40.08 8.45
C TYR A 549 -1.53 -40.81 8.30
N PHE A 550 -2.38 -40.41 7.35
CA PHE A 550 -3.70 -41.01 7.16
C PHE A 550 -3.62 -42.47 6.69
N ALA A 551 -2.69 -42.80 5.78
CA ALA A 551 -2.50 -44.18 5.32
C ALA A 551 -2.05 -45.11 6.46
N THR A 552 -1.13 -44.65 7.31
CA THR A 552 -0.65 -45.42 8.48
C THR A 552 -1.72 -45.50 9.54
N TYR A 553 -2.47 -44.41 9.77
CA TYR A 553 -3.58 -44.38 10.72
C TYR A 553 -4.64 -45.42 10.34
N GLU A 554 -5.13 -45.40 9.09
CA GLU A 554 -6.13 -46.35 8.61
C GLU A 554 -5.59 -47.79 8.54
N GLY A 555 -4.33 -47.97 8.11
CA GLY A 555 -3.70 -49.29 8.03
C GLY A 555 -3.55 -49.97 9.40
N VAL A 556 -3.06 -49.23 10.41
CA VAL A 556 -2.90 -49.74 11.78
C VAL A 556 -4.26 -49.91 12.45
N LYS A 557 -5.20 -49.00 12.21
CA LYS A 557 -6.56 -49.08 12.75
C LYS A 557 -7.29 -50.30 12.21
N HIS A 558 -7.16 -50.59 10.92
CA HIS A 558 -7.71 -51.78 10.28
C HIS A 558 -7.10 -53.07 10.86
N GLN A 559 -5.77 -53.13 11.03
CA GLN A 559 -5.10 -54.28 11.62
C GLN A 559 -5.43 -54.51 13.10
N MET A 560 -5.71 -53.44 13.86
CA MET A 560 -6.11 -53.52 15.26
C MET A 560 -7.61 -53.70 15.48
N GLY A 561 -8.38 -53.93 14.41
CA GLY A 561 -9.83 -54.14 14.48
C GLY A 561 -10.63 -52.88 14.84
N GLY A 562 -10.04 -51.69 14.72
CA GLY A 562 -10.68 -50.40 15.02
C GLY A 562 -11.74 -49.96 14.00
N ASN A 563 -11.95 -50.73 12.93
CA ASN A 563 -13.05 -50.56 11.97
C ASN A 563 -14.28 -51.42 12.29
N ASN A 564 -14.24 -52.22 13.37
CA ASN A 564 -15.41 -52.93 13.86
C ASN A 564 -16.34 -51.98 14.64
N PRO A 565 -17.67 -52.24 14.65
CA PRO A 565 -18.62 -51.42 15.39
C PRO A 565 -18.37 -51.52 16.91
N GLY A 566 -17.90 -50.42 17.50
CA GLY A 566 -17.57 -50.33 18.92
C GLY A 566 -16.58 -49.19 19.19
N HIS A 567 -16.53 -48.69 20.42
CA HIS A 567 -15.54 -47.69 20.81
C HIS A 567 -14.21 -48.39 21.12
N HIS A 568 -13.23 -48.29 20.22
CA HIS A 568 -11.91 -48.92 20.37
C HIS A 568 -10.80 -47.88 20.62
N PRO A 569 -10.75 -47.27 21.83
CA PRO A 569 -9.83 -46.18 22.14
C PRO A 569 -8.36 -46.61 22.05
N MET A 570 -8.05 -47.86 22.40
CA MET A 570 -6.69 -48.41 22.28
C MET A 570 -6.24 -48.58 20.83
N ALA A 571 -7.15 -48.98 19.93
CA ALA A 571 -6.86 -49.07 18.50
C ALA A 571 -6.65 -47.67 17.91
N ALA A 572 -7.50 -46.69 18.26
CA ALA A 572 -7.35 -45.30 17.82
C ALA A 572 -6.06 -44.65 18.35
N ALA A 573 -5.72 -44.87 19.62
CA ALA A 573 -4.51 -44.34 20.24
C ALA A 573 -3.24 -44.94 19.63
N THR A 574 -3.20 -46.26 19.45
CA THR A 574 -2.05 -46.95 18.85
C THR A 574 -1.90 -46.57 17.37
N SER A 575 -3.00 -46.45 16.64
CA SER A 575 -3.00 -46.00 15.24
C SER A 575 -2.55 -44.55 15.11
N GLY A 576 -3.01 -43.66 15.99
CA GLY A 576 -2.54 -42.28 16.08
C GLY A 576 -1.06 -42.17 16.41
N ALA A 577 -0.56 -42.97 17.35
CA ALA A 577 0.87 -43.02 17.69
C ALA A 577 1.71 -43.52 16.51
N CYS A 578 1.35 -44.64 15.89
CA CYS A 578 2.05 -45.18 14.73
C CYS A 578 2.02 -44.22 13.53
N ALA A 579 0.87 -43.58 13.27
CA ALA A 579 0.72 -42.58 12.22
C ALA A 579 1.59 -41.35 12.45
N THR A 580 1.65 -40.86 13.70
CA THR A 580 2.52 -39.73 14.07
C THR A 580 3.99 -40.11 13.91
N ILE A 581 4.40 -41.30 14.35
CA ILE A 581 5.78 -41.80 14.20
C ILE A 581 6.18 -41.88 12.73
N ALA A 582 5.32 -42.46 11.87
CA ALA A 582 5.59 -42.62 10.45
C ALA A 582 5.57 -41.27 9.69
N SER A 583 4.62 -40.40 10.00
CA SER A 583 4.53 -39.06 9.40
C SER A 583 5.72 -38.19 9.80
N ASP A 584 6.08 -38.18 11.09
CA ASP A 584 7.25 -37.45 11.58
C ASP A 584 8.55 -38.02 10.99
N ALA A 585 8.64 -39.34 10.75
CA ALA A 585 9.81 -39.94 10.08
C ALA A 585 9.98 -39.42 8.65
N PHE A 586 8.87 -39.23 7.94
CA PHE A 586 8.88 -38.65 6.60
C PHE A 586 9.18 -37.15 6.62
N MET A 587 8.64 -36.41 7.60
CA MET A 587 8.78 -34.96 7.69
C MET A 587 10.17 -34.54 8.18
N ASN A 588 10.85 -35.37 8.99
CA ASN A 588 12.08 -34.98 9.67
C ASN A 588 13.22 -34.52 8.73
N PRO A 589 13.49 -35.13 7.55
CA PRO A 589 14.47 -34.60 6.60
C PRO A 589 14.14 -33.18 6.09
N PHE A 590 12.85 -32.88 5.84
CA PHE A 590 12.40 -31.57 5.38
C PHE A 590 12.50 -30.51 6.48
N ASP A 591 12.25 -30.89 7.73
CA ASP A 591 12.46 -30.03 8.90
C ASP A 591 13.94 -29.72 9.12
N VAL A 592 14.83 -30.70 8.96
CA VAL A 592 16.30 -30.48 9.06
C VAL A 592 16.77 -29.52 7.96
N ILE A 593 16.28 -29.65 6.73
CA ILE A 593 16.62 -28.74 5.62
C ILE A 593 16.06 -27.33 5.88
N LYS A 594 14.79 -27.22 6.33
CA LYS A 594 14.17 -25.94 6.71
C LYS A 594 15.05 -25.23 7.75
N GLN A 595 15.39 -25.92 8.84
CA GLN A 595 16.17 -25.34 9.93
C GLN A 595 17.54 -24.86 9.45
N ARG A 596 18.24 -25.63 8.61
CA ARG A 596 19.56 -25.23 8.08
C ARG A 596 19.51 -24.08 7.07
N MET A 597 18.42 -23.94 6.33
CA MET A 597 18.19 -22.80 5.44
C MET A 597 17.82 -21.52 6.19
N GLN A 598 17.32 -21.65 7.42
CA GLN A 598 16.90 -20.56 8.31
C GLN A 598 17.99 -20.11 9.30
N LEU A 599 19.16 -20.74 9.29
CA LEU A 599 20.31 -20.31 10.10
C LEU A 599 20.92 -19.00 9.55
N HIS A 600 21.28 -18.09 10.44
CA HIS A 600 21.96 -16.83 10.10
C HIS A 600 23.26 -17.12 9.33
N GLY A 601 23.43 -16.51 8.14
CA GLY A 601 24.59 -16.75 7.28
C GLY A 601 24.53 -18.03 6.43
N SER A 602 23.35 -18.64 6.28
CA SER A 602 23.14 -19.84 5.45
C SER A 602 23.60 -19.61 4.00
N THR A 603 24.58 -20.38 3.54
CA THR A 603 25.13 -20.33 2.18
C THR A 603 24.30 -21.11 1.15
N TYR A 604 23.24 -21.80 1.58
CA TYR A 604 22.45 -22.67 0.71
C TYR A 604 21.53 -21.87 -0.21
N THR A 605 21.53 -22.18 -1.50
CA THR A 605 20.72 -21.44 -2.49
C THR A 605 19.29 -21.97 -2.63
N GLY A 606 19.04 -23.21 -2.21
CA GLY A 606 17.72 -23.85 -2.26
C GLY A 606 17.67 -25.20 -1.54
N VAL A 607 16.47 -25.82 -1.51
CA VAL A 607 16.21 -27.09 -0.79
C VAL A 607 17.11 -28.22 -1.28
N MET A 608 17.27 -28.37 -2.61
CA MET A 608 18.10 -29.42 -3.21
C MET A 608 19.60 -29.20 -3.00
N ASP A 609 20.04 -27.94 -2.96
CA ASP A 609 21.42 -27.57 -2.68
C ASP A 609 21.78 -27.86 -1.22
N CYS A 610 20.91 -27.46 -0.29
CA CYS A 610 21.03 -27.79 1.14
C CYS A 610 21.06 -29.32 1.35
N ALA A 611 20.12 -30.06 0.76
CA ALA A 611 20.06 -31.52 0.89
C ALA A 611 21.34 -32.19 0.37
N ARG A 612 21.84 -31.80 -0.81
CA ARG A 612 23.06 -32.36 -1.40
C ARG A 612 24.30 -32.10 -0.53
N GLN A 613 24.45 -30.88 -0.01
CA GLN A 613 25.60 -30.50 0.81
C GLN A 613 25.58 -31.17 2.19
N VAL A 614 24.41 -31.27 2.83
CA VAL A 614 24.24 -31.98 4.11
C VAL A 614 24.55 -33.47 3.95
N PHE A 615 24.06 -34.10 2.89
CA PHE A 615 24.34 -35.50 2.60
C PHE A 615 25.85 -35.74 2.35
N ARG A 616 26.50 -34.87 1.58
CA ARG A 616 27.92 -35.00 1.23
C ARG A 616 28.86 -34.76 2.42
N ASN A 617 28.52 -33.85 3.33
CA ASN A 617 29.40 -33.45 4.43
C ASN A 617 29.16 -34.24 5.73
N GLU A 618 27.93 -34.68 5.98
CA GLU A 618 27.55 -35.29 7.27
C GLU A 618 26.84 -36.66 7.13
N GLY A 619 26.52 -37.07 5.89
CA GLY A 619 25.87 -38.35 5.60
C GLY A 619 24.38 -38.41 5.95
N LEU A 620 23.77 -39.59 5.71
CA LEU A 620 22.33 -39.84 5.92
C LEU A 620 21.87 -39.63 7.36
N ARG A 621 22.74 -39.88 8.34
CA ARG A 621 22.41 -39.79 9.76
C ARG A 621 22.06 -38.36 10.19
N ALA A 622 22.54 -37.34 9.49
CA ALA A 622 22.26 -35.94 9.79
C ALA A 622 20.78 -35.58 9.61
N PHE A 623 20.08 -36.21 8.64
CA PHE A 623 18.66 -35.96 8.37
C PHE A 623 17.71 -36.56 9.40
N TYR A 624 18.20 -37.47 10.26
CA TYR A 624 17.41 -38.17 11.27
C TYR A 624 17.92 -37.96 12.70
N VAL A 625 18.93 -37.10 12.87
CA VAL A 625 19.54 -36.84 14.19
C VAL A 625 18.55 -36.24 15.19
N SER A 626 17.57 -35.49 14.69
CA SER A 626 16.51 -34.85 15.49
C SER A 626 15.28 -35.73 15.72
N TYR A 627 15.17 -36.87 15.04
CA TYR A 627 13.94 -37.65 15.01
C TYR A 627 13.50 -38.16 16.40
N PRO A 628 14.37 -38.74 17.24
CA PRO A 628 14.01 -39.10 18.61
C PRO A 628 13.54 -37.90 19.45
N THR A 629 14.17 -36.73 19.23
CA THR A 629 13.86 -35.49 19.94
C THR A 629 12.54 -34.86 19.48
N THR A 630 12.20 -35.02 18.19
CA THR A 630 10.91 -34.61 17.62
C THR A 630 9.77 -35.40 18.26
N LEU A 631 9.89 -36.73 18.35
CA LEU A 631 8.88 -37.60 18.96
C LEU A 631 8.63 -37.27 20.44
N THR A 632 9.67 -36.93 21.19
CA THR A 632 9.53 -36.52 22.61
C THR A 632 8.75 -35.22 22.80
N MET A 633 8.51 -34.45 21.73
CA MET A 633 7.76 -33.20 21.76
C MET A 633 6.37 -33.35 21.13
N THR A 634 6.27 -33.99 19.96
CA THR A 634 5.02 -34.12 19.21
C THR A 634 4.00 -35.01 19.94
N VAL A 635 4.46 -36.08 20.58
CA VAL A 635 3.56 -37.01 21.31
C VAL A 635 2.92 -36.34 22.54
N PRO A 636 3.67 -35.67 23.45
CA PRO A 636 3.04 -34.95 24.56
C PRO A 636 2.17 -33.76 24.12
N PHE A 637 2.59 -33.03 23.08
CA PHE A 637 1.84 -31.88 22.57
C PHE A 637 0.47 -32.31 22.04
N THR A 638 0.43 -33.32 21.18
CA THR A 638 -0.83 -33.85 20.62
C THR A 638 -1.73 -34.41 21.72
N ALA A 639 -1.20 -35.20 22.65
CA ALA A 639 -1.97 -35.75 23.77
C ALA A 639 -2.63 -34.65 24.63
N LEU A 640 -1.87 -33.61 25.01
CA LEU A 640 -2.37 -32.49 25.80
C LEU A 640 -3.37 -31.63 25.02
N GLN A 641 -3.15 -31.45 23.72
CA GLN A 641 -4.05 -30.70 22.85
C GLN A 641 -5.41 -31.40 22.73
N PHE A 642 -5.44 -32.71 22.46
CA PHE A 642 -6.69 -33.47 22.38
C PHE A 642 -7.42 -33.51 23.72
N MET A 643 -6.71 -33.74 24.82
CA MET A 643 -7.29 -33.74 26.18
C MET A 643 -7.91 -32.38 26.55
N ALA A 644 -7.20 -31.28 26.29
CA ALA A 644 -7.68 -29.93 26.54
C ALA A 644 -8.87 -29.56 25.63
N TYR A 645 -8.82 -29.95 24.35
CA TYR A 645 -9.90 -29.73 23.39
C TYR A 645 -11.19 -30.46 23.80
N GLU A 646 -11.11 -31.74 24.13
CA GLU A 646 -12.27 -32.50 24.60
C GLU A 646 -12.84 -31.96 25.91
N SER A 647 -11.97 -31.56 26.84
CA SER A 647 -12.40 -31.00 28.13
C SER A 647 -13.11 -29.65 27.94
N MET A 648 -12.57 -28.80 27.07
CA MET A 648 -13.12 -27.48 26.77
C MET A 648 -14.44 -27.56 25.99
N THR A 649 -14.52 -28.41 24.98
CA THR A 649 -15.77 -28.64 24.23
C THR A 649 -16.87 -29.21 25.14
N LYS A 650 -16.58 -30.21 25.99
CA LYS A 650 -17.54 -30.74 26.97
C LYS A 650 -17.99 -29.66 27.98
N PHE A 651 -17.09 -28.80 28.42
CA PHE A 651 -17.42 -27.70 29.34
C PHE A 651 -18.32 -26.65 28.68
N MET A 652 -18.01 -26.25 27.44
CA MET A 652 -18.78 -25.25 26.69
C MET A 652 -20.15 -25.78 26.25
N GLN A 653 -20.24 -27.06 25.89
CA GLN A 653 -21.49 -27.70 25.47
C GLN A 653 -22.44 -28.00 26.65
N ARG A 654 -21.94 -28.14 27.90
CA ARG A 654 -22.81 -28.26 29.10
C ARG A 654 -23.74 -27.05 29.33
N ARG A 655 -23.46 -25.90 28.71
CA ARG A 655 -24.21 -24.64 28.85
C ARG A 655 -25.13 -24.31 27.66
N ARG A 656 -25.13 -25.10 26.58
CA ARG A 656 -25.92 -24.83 25.37
C ARG A 656 -26.58 -26.11 24.85
N GLN A 657 -27.87 -26.02 24.53
CA GLN A 657 -28.67 -27.11 23.95
C GLN A 657 -28.15 -27.49 22.53
N GLN A 658 -28.36 -28.76 22.17
CA GLN A 658 -27.80 -29.49 21.01
C GLN A 658 -27.96 -28.81 19.63
N SER A 659 -27.19 -27.77 19.35
CA SER A 659 -27.01 -27.27 17.98
C SER A 659 -25.53 -27.03 17.69
N TYR A 660 -25.11 -27.41 16.48
CA TYR A 660 -23.73 -27.32 16.02
C TYR A 660 -23.30 -25.86 15.88
N ASP A 661 -22.29 -25.44 16.64
CA ASP A 661 -21.77 -24.06 16.68
C ASP A 661 -20.27 -24.01 16.29
N PRO A 662 -19.93 -23.52 15.09
CA PRO A 662 -18.55 -23.38 14.63
C PRO A 662 -17.67 -22.53 15.55
N LEU A 663 -18.25 -21.52 16.23
CA LEU A 663 -17.49 -20.62 17.10
C LEU A 663 -17.00 -21.35 18.35
N THR A 664 -17.81 -22.28 18.88
CA THR A 664 -17.44 -23.08 20.05
C THR A 664 -16.21 -23.95 19.76
N HIS A 665 -16.16 -24.59 18.58
CA HIS A 665 -15.03 -25.40 18.15
C HIS A 665 -13.77 -24.57 17.86
N CYS A 666 -13.93 -23.38 17.27
CA CYS A 666 -12.85 -22.43 17.06
C CYS A 666 -12.22 -21.97 18.40
N THR A 667 -13.05 -21.57 19.37
CA THR A 667 -12.57 -21.12 20.68
C THR A 667 -11.95 -22.24 21.50
N ALA A 668 -12.56 -23.43 21.50
CA ALA A 668 -12.02 -24.58 22.21
C ALA A 668 -10.71 -25.07 21.59
N GLY A 669 -10.62 -25.10 20.25
CA GLY A 669 -9.40 -25.41 19.51
C GLY A 669 -8.27 -24.42 19.77
N GLY A 670 -8.58 -23.13 19.87
CA GLY A 670 -7.61 -22.09 20.20
C GLY A 670 -7.05 -22.19 21.62
N ILE A 671 -7.93 -22.37 22.63
CA ILE A 671 -7.52 -22.52 24.03
C ILE A 671 -6.70 -23.80 24.22
N ALA A 672 -7.12 -24.91 23.60
CA ALA A 672 -6.43 -26.20 23.68
C ALA A 672 -5.02 -26.13 23.07
N GLY A 673 -4.86 -25.50 21.90
CA GLY A 673 -3.54 -25.33 21.28
C GLY A 673 -2.63 -24.39 22.07
N GLY A 674 -3.17 -23.30 22.61
CA GLY A 674 -2.41 -22.40 23.48
C GLY A 674 -1.93 -23.10 24.75
N PHE A 675 -2.78 -23.90 25.39
CA PHE A 675 -2.42 -24.68 26.58
C PHE A 675 -1.35 -25.74 26.28
N ALA A 676 -1.54 -26.54 25.23
CA ALA A 676 -0.58 -27.57 24.83
C ALA A 676 0.79 -26.95 24.47
N ALA A 677 0.79 -25.79 23.81
CA ALA A 677 2.01 -25.05 23.48
C ALA A 677 2.75 -24.58 24.74
N ALA A 678 2.04 -24.00 25.71
CA ALA A 678 2.62 -23.56 26.97
C ALA A 678 3.20 -24.73 27.77
N ALA A 679 2.42 -25.81 27.95
CA ALA A 679 2.81 -26.97 28.74
C ALA A 679 4.03 -27.73 28.18
N THR A 680 4.22 -27.71 26.85
CA THR A 680 5.34 -28.40 26.19
C THR A 680 6.51 -27.49 25.83
N THR A 681 6.47 -26.21 26.22
CA THR A 681 7.58 -25.26 25.97
C THR A 681 8.92 -25.76 26.54
N PRO A 682 9.01 -26.36 27.74
CA PRO A 682 10.28 -26.91 28.25
C PRO A 682 10.94 -27.94 27.32
N LEU A 683 10.15 -28.82 26.70
CA LEU A 683 10.65 -29.84 25.78
C LEU A 683 11.10 -29.23 24.44
N ASP A 684 10.44 -28.14 24.02
CA ASP A 684 10.78 -27.39 22.81
C ASP A 684 12.14 -26.70 22.90
N VAL A 685 12.42 -26.06 24.04
CA VAL A 685 13.69 -25.38 24.29
C VAL A 685 14.84 -26.39 24.25
N ILE A 686 14.68 -27.55 24.88
CA ILE A 686 15.67 -28.64 24.86
C ILE A 686 15.87 -29.17 23.43
N LYS A 687 14.76 -29.38 22.69
CA LYS A 687 14.81 -29.82 21.28
C LYS A 687 15.58 -28.82 20.41
N THR A 688 15.27 -27.54 20.53
CA THR A 688 15.87 -26.46 19.74
C THR A 688 17.38 -26.36 19.99
N LEU A 689 17.83 -26.51 21.24
CA LEU A 689 19.25 -26.54 21.59
C LEU A 689 19.98 -27.71 20.91
N LEU A 690 19.40 -28.91 20.95
CA LEU A 690 19.99 -30.09 20.32
C LEU A 690 20.02 -30.02 18.79
N GLN A 691 19.01 -29.40 18.19
CA GLN A 691 18.90 -29.23 16.73
C GLN A 691 19.88 -28.18 16.18
N THR A 692 20.21 -27.16 16.96
CA THR A 692 21.10 -26.05 16.54
C THR A 692 22.57 -26.25 16.95
N ARG A 693 22.89 -27.31 17.71
CA ARG A 693 24.24 -27.56 18.26
C ARG A 693 25.38 -27.60 17.23
N GLY A 694 25.10 -28.03 15.99
CA GLY A 694 26.10 -28.13 14.92
C GLY A 694 26.61 -26.77 14.44
N SER A 695 25.87 -25.70 14.72
CA SER A 695 26.15 -24.33 14.29
C SER A 695 26.55 -23.41 15.43
N SER A 696 26.72 -23.95 16.65
CA SER A 696 27.13 -23.19 17.83
C SER A 696 28.65 -23.02 17.90
N ASN A 697 29.07 -21.81 18.27
CA ASN A 697 30.47 -21.48 18.60
C ASN A 697 30.86 -21.93 20.01
N ASP A 698 29.90 -22.37 20.82
CA ASP A 698 30.12 -22.84 22.19
C ASP A 698 30.42 -24.33 22.22
N ASN A 699 31.59 -24.67 22.79
CA ASN A 699 32.12 -26.03 22.82
C ASN A 699 31.24 -26.98 23.66
N GLU A 700 30.57 -26.49 24.71
CA GLU A 700 29.72 -27.31 25.59
C GLU A 700 28.40 -27.68 24.89
N ILE A 701 27.80 -26.72 24.16
CA ILE A 701 26.57 -26.95 23.38
C ILE A 701 26.84 -27.90 22.21
N ARG A 702 27.98 -27.73 21.53
CA ARG A 702 28.38 -28.56 20.37
C ARG A 702 28.52 -30.04 20.73
N HIS A 703 28.91 -30.34 21.96
CA HIS A 703 29.11 -31.70 22.47
C HIS A 703 27.93 -32.27 23.28
N ALA A 704 26.80 -31.54 23.40
CA ALA A 704 25.64 -32.03 24.16
C ALA A 704 25.08 -33.32 23.55
N ARG A 705 25.05 -34.42 24.32
CA ARG A 705 24.61 -35.75 23.87
C ARG A 705 23.25 -36.12 24.44
N GLY A 706 22.21 -35.49 23.88
CA GLY A 706 20.82 -35.86 24.13
C GLY A 706 20.09 -34.96 25.14
N LEU A 707 18.84 -35.35 25.45
CA LEU A 707 17.87 -34.50 26.17
C LEU A 707 18.32 -34.11 27.58
N VAL A 708 18.92 -35.05 28.31
CA VAL A 708 19.35 -34.84 29.71
C VAL A 708 20.53 -33.86 29.79
N ASP A 709 21.49 -33.98 28.87
CA ASP A 709 22.64 -33.08 28.82
C ASP A 709 22.21 -31.66 28.44
N ALA A 710 21.36 -31.53 27.41
CA ALA A 710 20.80 -30.25 27.00
C ALA A 710 19.98 -29.59 28.12
N GLY A 711 19.14 -30.35 28.83
CA GLY A 711 18.39 -29.86 29.98
C GLY A 711 19.29 -29.39 31.13
N LYS A 712 20.35 -30.13 31.44
CA LYS A 712 21.34 -29.73 32.46
C LYS A 712 22.08 -28.44 32.10
N ILE A 713 22.42 -28.26 30.81
CA ILE A 713 23.06 -27.03 30.32
C ILE A 713 22.13 -25.83 30.49
N ILE A 714 20.84 -25.96 30.11
CA ILE A 714 19.84 -24.89 30.26
C ILE A 714 19.64 -24.53 31.74
N LEU A 715 19.46 -25.54 32.60
CA LEU A 715 19.25 -25.34 34.03
C LEU A 715 20.46 -24.68 34.70
N ARG A 716 21.69 -25.05 34.35
CA ARG A 716 22.91 -24.45 34.92
C ARG A 716 23.11 -22.99 34.50
N ARG A 717 22.78 -22.64 33.25
CA ARG A 717 23.09 -21.32 32.69
C ARG A 717 21.96 -20.30 32.85
N GLU A 718 20.72 -20.73 32.64
CA GLU A 718 19.54 -19.84 32.60
C GLU A 718 18.52 -20.17 33.71
N GLY A 719 18.80 -21.16 34.55
CA GLY A 719 17.90 -21.60 35.62
C GLY A 719 16.58 -22.19 35.08
N VAL A 720 15.57 -22.26 35.94
CA VAL A 720 14.24 -22.80 35.58
C VAL A 720 13.53 -21.90 34.56
N ALA A 721 13.80 -20.59 34.57
CA ALA A 721 13.22 -19.64 33.62
C ALA A 721 13.64 -19.91 32.16
N GLY A 722 14.83 -20.47 31.94
CA GLY A 722 15.33 -20.81 30.61
C GLY A 722 14.45 -21.81 29.86
N PHE A 723 13.76 -22.71 30.57
CA PHE A 723 12.86 -23.70 29.96
C PHE A 723 11.56 -23.10 29.40
N PHE A 724 11.21 -21.87 29.77
CA PHE A 724 9.99 -21.20 29.31
C PHE A 724 10.28 -20.04 28.35
N LYS A 725 11.53 -19.91 27.90
CA LYS A 725 11.94 -18.89 26.93
C LYS A 725 11.21 -19.09 25.61
N GLY A 726 10.54 -18.04 25.13
CA GLY A 726 9.74 -18.10 23.90
C GLY A 726 8.31 -18.64 24.07
N MET A 727 7.86 -18.97 25.28
CA MET A 727 6.50 -19.49 25.53
C MET A 727 5.41 -18.59 24.91
N LYS A 728 5.50 -17.26 25.09
CA LYS A 728 4.53 -16.30 24.52
C LYS A 728 4.46 -16.38 23.00
N ALA A 729 5.61 -16.50 22.32
CA ALA A 729 5.69 -16.64 20.86
C ALA A 729 4.96 -17.92 20.41
N ARG A 730 5.23 -19.00 21.13
CA ARG A 730 4.71 -20.33 20.83
C ARG A 730 3.20 -20.41 20.99
N VAL A 731 2.65 -19.83 22.07
CA VAL A 731 1.21 -19.76 22.32
C VAL A 731 0.50 -18.95 21.24
N VAL A 732 1.03 -17.77 20.89
CA VAL A 732 0.46 -16.89 19.85
C VAL A 732 0.51 -17.56 18.46
N SER A 733 1.52 -18.38 18.18
CA SER A 733 1.59 -19.14 16.93
C SER A 733 0.68 -20.37 16.91
N ALA A 734 0.56 -21.09 18.03
CA ALA A 734 -0.18 -22.35 18.08
C ALA A 734 -1.69 -22.15 18.15
N ALA A 735 -2.17 -21.20 18.95
CA ALA A 735 -3.62 -21.04 19.19
C ALA A 735 -4.45 -20.75 17.92
N PRO A 736 -4.04 -19.85 17.00
CA PRO A 736 -4.79 -19.64 15.75
C PRO A 736 -4.74 -20.86 14.83
N SER A 737 -3.58 -21.52 14.73
CA SER A 737 -3.41 -22.69 13.87
C SER A 737 -4.30 -23.85 14.31
N THR A 738 -4.41 -24.09 15.62
CA THR A 738 -5.24 -25.16 16.16
C THR A 738 -6.73 -24.81 16.10
N ALA A 739 -7.09 -23.53 16.27
CA ALA A 739 -8.47 -23.06 16.07
C ALA A 739 -8.96 -23.35 14.65
N ILE A 740 -8.14 -23.04 13.64
CA ILE A 740 -8.45 -23.31 12.22
C ILE A 740 -8.53 -24.82 11.97
N CYS A 741 -7.55 -25.59 12.45
CA CYS A 741 -7.50 -27.04 12.24
C CYS A 741 -8.74 -27.76 12.80
N TRP A 742 -9.11 -27.45 14.04
CA TRP A 742 -10.26 -28.08 14.70
C TRP A 742 -11.59 -27.63 14.10
N SER A 743 -11.70 -26.36 13.69
CA SER A 743 -12.89 -25.86 12.98
C SER A 743 -13.07 -26.57 11.64
N ALA A 744 -11.98 -26.69 10.85
CA ALA A 744 -12.01 -27.38 9.57
C ALA A 744 -12.35 -28.88 9.73
N TYR A 745 -11.77 -29.54 10.75
CA TYR A 745 -12.05 -30.94 11.06
C TYR A 745 -13.53 -31.18 11.41
N GLU A 746 -14.11 -30.37 12.29
CA GLU A 746 -15.52 -30.54 12.69
C GLU A 746 -16.50 -30.12 11.60
N VAL A 747 -16.18 -29.12 10.78
CA VAL A 747 -16.99 -28.76 9.60
C VAL A 747 -16.99 -29.89 8.59
N ALA A 748 -15.83 -30.47 8.29
CA ALA A 748 -15.73 -31.62 7.40
C ALA A 748 -16.51 -32.82 7.96
N LYS A 749 -16.34 -33.13 9.26
CA LYS A 749 -17.07 -34.21 9.93
C LYS A 749 -18.59 -34.00 9.91
N ALA A 750 -19.07 -32.80 10.22
CA ALA A 750 -20.49 -32.47 10.18
C ALA A 750 -21.07 -32.55 8.75
N TYR A 751 -20.29 -32.14 7.75
CA TYR A 751 -20.66 -32.28 6.34
C TYR A 751 -20.81 -33.75 5.95
N PHE A 752 -19.82 -34.60 6.26
CA PHE A 752 -19.87 -36.02 5.90
C PHE A 752 -20.98 -36.79 6.62
N ILE A 753 -21.23 -36.51 7.90
CA ILE A 753 -22.36 -37.10 8.64
C ILE A 753 -23.70 -36.72 7.99
N ARG A 754 -23.90 -35.44 7.62
CA ARG A 754 -25.12 -35.00 6.91
C ARG A 754 -25.29 -35.66 5.55
N VAL A 755 -24.20 -35.89 4.84
CA VAL A 755 -24.21 -36.57 3.52
C VAL A 755 -24.52 -38.07 3.67
N GLU A 756 -24.12 -38.69 4.78
CA GLU A 756 -24.40 -40.09 5.07
C GLU A 756 -25.81 -40.31 5.64
N GLU A 757 -26.33 -39.39 6.46
CA GLU A 757 -27.73 -39.38 6.92
C GLU A 757 -28.74 -39.05 5.81
N ALA A 758 -28.30 -38.39 4.73
CA ALA A 758 -29.11 -38.08 3.55
C ALA A 758 -29.14 -39.21 2.50
N LYS A 759 -28.37 -40.28 2.71
CA LYS A 759 -28.39 -41.51 1.90
C LYS A 759 -29.17 -42.60 2.62
#